data_AF-A0A0A2VUU5-F1
#
_entry.id   AF-A0A0A2VUU5-F1
#
_cell.length_a   1.000
_cell.length_b   1.000
_cell.length_c   1.000
_cell.angle_alpha   90.00
_cell.angle_beta   90.00
_cell.angle_gamma   90.00
#
_symmetry.space_group_name_H-M   'P 1'
#
loop_
_entity.id
_entity.type
_entity.pdbx_description
1 polymer ?
#
loop_
_entity_poly.entity_id
_entity_poly.type
_entity_poly.pdbx_seq_one_letter_code
_entity_poly.pdbx_strand_id
1 'polypeptide(L)'
;MLRWSVSRFSAANIWYGHGTDNPWDEAVQLVLPSLYLPLDIPEDMRTARLTPSERHRIVERVIRRVNERIPVAYLTNKAWFCGHEFYVDERVLVPRSPIGELINNRFAGMIDHEPQHILDMCTGSGCIGIACAYEFPNAEVDIVDISPDAIAVAEQNIAEHGLDHNVTPIRSDLFRDLPKVQYDVIVTNPPYVDEEDMADLPGEYHFEPELGLAAGSDGLKLARRILACAPDYLADGGILICEVGNSMVHLMEQYPEVPFTWLEFDNGGDGVFMLTKAQLIDAREYFRAVMAGNSIGQVFRVTTFGESHGIALGCIVDGVPPGIPLTEADLQHDLDRRRPGTSRYTTQRREPDQVKILSGVFEGVTTGTSIGLLIENTDQRSQDYSAIKDVFRPGHADYTYEQKYGLRDYRGGGRSSARETAMRVAAGAIAKKYLEQKFGIKIRGCLTQMGDIPLEMKDWDQVEQNPFFCPDPDKIEALDELMRGLKKEGDSIGAKVTVVADNVPPGLGEPVFDRLDADIAHALMSINAVKGVEIGEGFGVVNLRGSQNRDEITQQGFQSNHAGGILGGISSGQQIVANMALKPTSSITVPGKTINREGEEVEMITRGRHDPCVGIRAVPIAEAMLAIVLMDHLLRQRAQNADVSSPLPRCAQTLAATPWQKIDHPIAGSAQSIGAFSNGCIVGANALPLEDARYQVMRPDQRRYFGHPDLVMFIQRLSNQVNQLGLGTVLIGDMGMAAGGRFSSGHASHQTGLDVDIFLQLPKTRWTSAQLLRPQALDLVAADGKRVVPSLWKPEIDSLIKLAAKDNDVTRIFVNPAIKQRLCEDAGADRDWLRKVRPWFAHRAHMHVRLRCPANSLECEDQPLPPPGDGCGAELQSWFAPPAPGSTPPKKTTPPPLPASCQALLDEHVL
;
A
#
# COMPACT_ATOMS: atom_id res chain seq x y z
N MET A 1 -12.25 21.36 -58.49
CA MET A 1 -12.37 21.52 -57.02
C MET A 1 -11.03 21.74 -56.35
N LEU A 2 -9.95 21.02 -56.73
CA LEU A 2 -8.59 21.21 -56.21
C LEU A 2 -8.18 22.69 -56.05
N ARG A 3 -8.15 23.46 -57.15
CA ARG A 3 -7.85 24.90 -57.11
C ARG A 3 -8.69 25.70 -56.11
N TRP A 4 -9.96 25.34 -55.92
CA TRP A 4 -10.84 25.99 -54.94
C TRP A 4 -10.45 25.61 -53.50
N SER A 5 -10.24 24.32 -53.23
CA SER A 5 -9.79 23.82 -51.92
C SER A 5 -8.47 24.47 -51.49
N VAL A 6 -7.49 24.55 -52.39
CA VAL A 6 -6.21 25.23 -52.14
C VAL A 6 -6.42 26.67 -51.71
N SER A 7 -7.25 27.44 -52.45
CA SER A 7 -7.56 28.82 -52.07
C SER A 7 -8.27 28.94 -50.72
N ARG A 8 -9.08 27.94 -50.34
CA ARG A 8 -9.75 27.92 -49.03
C ARG A 8 -8.76 27.63 -47.91
N PHE A 9 -7.86 26.67 -48.09
CA PHE A 9 -6.83 26.32 -47.11
C PHE A 9 -5.81 27.44 -46.92
N SER A 10 -5.31 28.03 -48.01
CA SER A 10 -4.41 29.19 -47.94
C SER A 10 -5.03 30.40 -47.23
N ALA A 11 -6.36 30.56 -47.26
CA ALA A 11 -7.07 31.67 -46.61
C ALA A 11 -7.46 31.39 -45.16
N ALA A 12 -7.38 30.15 -44.68
CA ALA A 12 -7.96 29.72 -43.41
C ALA A 12 -6.99 29.80 -42.21
N ASN A 13 -5.71 30.07 -42.44
CA ASN A 13 -4.65 30.05 -41.41
C ASN A 13 -4.70 28.79 -40.52
N ILE A 14 -4.94 27.65 -41.17
CA ILE A 14 -4.88 26.31 -40.56
C ILE A 14 -3.44 25.83 -40.50
N TRP A 15 -3.15 24.96 -39.55
CA TRP A 15 -1.82 24.35 -39.43
C TRP A 15 -1.72 23.04 -40.20
N TYR A 16 -0.56 22.82 -40.83
CA TYR A 16 -0.22 21.58 -41.56
C TYR A 16 0.78 20.77 -40.70
N GLY A 17 1.12 19.56 -41.14
CA GLY A 17 2.07 18.67 -40.45
C GLY A 17 1.57 17.26 -40.16
N HIS A 18 0.34 16.94 -40.58
CA HIS A 18 -0.25 15.60 -40.46
C HIS A 18 -0.05 14.80 -41.75
N GLY A 19 1.20 14.73 -42.23
CA GLY A 19 1.58 14.08 -43.50
C GLY A 19 1.68 15.01 -44.73
N THR A 20 1.45 16.31 -44.54
CA THR A 20 1.52 17.37 -45.56
C THR A 20 2.03 18.65 -44.92
N ASP A 21 2.70 19.53 -45.67
CA ASP A 21 3.23 20.81 -45.16
C ASP A 21 2.67 22.04 -45.90
N ASN A 22 1.83 21.83 -46.93
CA ASN A 22 1.36 22.89 -47.80
C ASN A 22 -0.10 22.68 -48.24
N PRO A 23 -0.82 23.77 -48.59
CA PRO A 23 -2.23 23.74 -48.97
C PRO A 23 -2.52 22.95 -50.26
N TRP A 24 -1.53 22.75 -51.12
CA TRP A 24 -1.72 22.01 -52.36
C TRP A 24 -1.84 20.51 -52.08
N ASP A 25 -0.88 19.94 -51.35
CA ASP A 25 -0.88 18.52 -51.02
C ASP A 25 -2.05 18.18 -50.09
N GLU A 26 -2.36 19.05 -49.12
CA GLU A 26 -3.56 18.93 -48.28
C GLU A 26 -4.85 18.85 -49.13
N ALA A 27 -4.95 19.67 -50.18
CA ALA A 27 -6.11 19.67 -51.07
C ALA A 27 -6.17 18.41 -51.95
N VAL A 28 -5.02 17.89 -52.40
CA VAL A 28 -4.94 16.65 -53.16
C VAL A 28 -5.39 15.47 -52.28
N GLN A 29 -4.83 15.37 -51.07
CA GLN A 29 -5.16 14.32 -50.10
C GLN A 29 -6.58 14.42 -49.55
N LEU A 30 -7.24 15.59 -49.60
CA LEU A 30 -8.66 15.68 -49.28
C LEU A 30 -9.55 15.35 -50.48
N VAL A 31 -9.28 15.93 -51.66
CA VAL A 31 -10.22 15.87 -52.79
C VAL A 31 -10.25 14.49 -53.43
N LEU A 32 -9.10 13.89 -53.75
CA LEU A 32 -9.06 12.62 -54.48
C LEU A 32 -9.61 11.46 -53.63
N PRO A 33 -9.21 11.30 -52.36
CA PRO A 33 -9.77 10.24 -51.51
C PRO A 33 -11.27 10.44 -51.21
N SER A 34 -11.76 11.68 -51.19
CA SER A 34 -13.22 11.96 -51.10
C SER A 34 -14.02 11.44 -52.29
N LEU A 35 -13.37 11.26 -53.43
CA LEU A 35 -13.94 10.72 -54.65
C LEU A 35 -13.62 9.24 -54.85
N TYR A 36 -12.95 8.60 -53.88
CA TYR A 36 -12.44 7.24 -54.00
C TYR A 36 -11.45 7.07 -55.17
N LEU A 37 -10.65 8.11 -55.44
CA LEU A 37 -9.60 8.11 -56.45
C LEU A 37 -8.21 7.99 -55.79
N PRO A 38 -7.25 7.34 -56.45
CA PRO A 38 -5.85 7.34 -56.00
C PRO A 38 -5.25 8.75 -56.06
N LEU A 39 -4.13 8.96 -55.37
CA LEU A 39 -3.43 10.26 -55.42
C LEU A 39 -2.78 10.53 -56.78
N ASP A 40 -2.38 9.48 -57.49
CA ASP A 40 -1.88 9.56 -58.87
C ASP A 40 -3.01 9.28 -59.87
N ILE A 41 -3.58 10.35 -60.41
CA ILE A 41 -4.59 10.29 -61.47
C ILE A 41 -4.04 10.85 -62.79
N PRO A 42 -4.47 10.30 -63.95
CA PRO A 42 -4.17 10.86 -65.26
C PRO A 42 -4.50 12.36 -65.36
N GLU A 43 -3.67 13.12 -66.08
CA GLU A 43 -3.77 14.58 -66.12
C GLU A 43 -5.08 15.09 -66.73
N ASP A 44 -5.63 14.36 -67.72
CA ASP A 44 -6.93 14.64 -68.31
C ASP A 44 -8.08 14.50 -67.30
N MET A 45 -7.97 13.54 -66.37
CA MET A 45 -8.95 13.34 -65.29
C MET A 45 -9.03 14.53 -64.33
N ARG A 46 -7.95 15.32 -64.19
CA ARG A 46 -7.95 16.54 -63.34
C ARG A 46 -8.92 17.62 -63.85
N THR A 47 -9.28 17.57 -65.13
CA THR A 47 -10.22 18.50 -65.78
C THR A 47 -11.65 17.95 -65.89
N ALA A 48 -11.88 16.71 -65.43
CA ALA A 48 -13.19 16.06 -65.50
C ALA A 48 -14.25 16.83 -64.68
N ARG A 49 -15.49 16.78 -65.17
CA ARG A 49 -16.63 17.41 -64.49
C ARG A 49 -17.15 16.51 -63.37
N LEU A 50 -17.05 16.99 -62.14
CA LEU A 50 -17.66 16.33 -60.99
C LEU A 50 -19.19 16.41 -61.05
N THR A 51 -19.82 15.32 -60.65
CA THR A 51 -21.26 15.25 -60.38
C THR A 51 -21.64 16.18 -59.21
N PRO A 52 -22.93 16.55 -59.08
CA PRO A 52 -23.39 17.37 -57.96
C PRO A 52 -23.09 16.75 -56.58
N SER A 53 -23.24 15.44 -56.42
CA SER A 53 -22.98 14.72 -55.17
C SER A 53 -21.49 14.72 -54.79
N GLU A 54 -20.60 14.48 -55.75
CA GLU A 54 -19.14 14.53 -55.54
C GLU A 54 -18.69 15.92 -55.11
N ARG A 55 -19.19 16.96 -55.78
CA ARG A 55 -18.90 18.35 -55.41
C ARG A 55 -19.40 18.67 -54.01
N HIS A 56 -20.60 18.22 -53.63
CA HIS A 56 -21.15 18.48 -52.30
C HIS A 56 -20.27 17.86 -51.20
N ARG A 57 -19.86 16.59 -51.37
CA ARG A 57 -18.96 15.90 -50.42
C ARG A 57 -17.62 16.61 -50.24
N ILE A 58 -17.01 17.07 -51.33
CA ILE A 58 -15.75 17.83 -51.25
C ILE A 58 -15.97 19.15 -50.51
N VAL A 59 -17.05 19.87 -50.82
CA VAL A 59 -17.35 21.15 -50.16
C VAL A 59 -17.53 20.95 -48.66
N GLU A 60 -18.29 19.94 -48.25
CA GLU A 60 -18.49 19.58 -46.85
C GLU A 60 -17.16 19.34 -46.12
N ARG A 61 -16.29 18.47 -46.66
CA ARG A 61 -14.99 18.16 -46.04
C ARG A 61 -14.05 19.37 -45.99
N VAL A 62 -14.02 20.20 -47.04
CA VAL A 62 -13.24 21.45 -47.02
C VAL A 62 -13.75 22.41 -45.96
N ILE A 63 -15.07 22.53 -45.79
CA ILE A 63 -15.66 23.37 -44.75
C ILE A 63 -15.28 22.85 -43.36
N ARG A 64 -15.36 21.53 -43.13
CA ARG A 64 -14.94 20.92 -41.86
C ARG A 64 -13.46 21.15 -41.59
N ARG A 65 -12.57 20.90 -42.55
CA ARG A 65 -11.13 21.16 -42.40
C ARG A 65 -10.84 22.61 -42.02
N VAL A 66 -11.54 23.57 -42.64
CA VAL A 66 -11.33 25.01 -42.39
C VAL A 66 -11.92 25.46 -41.05
N ASN A 67 -13.12 25.01 -40.71
CA ASN A 67 -13.86 25.52 -39.54
C ASN A 67 -13.57 24.72 -38.27
N GLU A 68 -13.55 23.39 -38.37
CA GLU A 68 -13.33 22.47 -37.25
C GLU A 68 -11.84 22.15 -37.05
N ARG A 69 -10.98 22.49 -38.03
CA ARG A 69 -9.54 22.26 -38.01
C ARG A 69 -9.11 20.78 -37.96
N ILE A 70 -10.03 19.84 -38.11
CA ILE A 70 -9.74 18.40 -38.13
C ILE A 70 -8.72 18.08 -39.24
N PRO A 71 -7.61 17.37 -38.95
CA PRO A 71 -6.66 16.90 -39.95
C PRO A 71 -7.33 16.16 -41.12
N VAL A 72 -6.81 16.34 -42.33
CA VAL A 72 -7.39 15.71 -43.54
C VAL A 72 -7.43 14.20 -43.42
N ALA A 73 -6.39 13.59 -42.85
CA ALA A 73 -6.31 12.14 -42.66
C ALA A 73 -7.51 11.57 -41.88
N TYR A 74 -8.03 12.29 -40.88
CA TYR A 74 -9.21 11.87 -40.10
C TYR A 74 -10.53 12.19 -40.81
N LEU A 75 -10.55 13.19 -41.71
CA LEU A 75 -11.73 13.46 -42.56
C LEU A 75 -11.91 12.43 -43.68
N THR A 76 -10.79 11.86 -44.16
CA THR A 76 -10.77 10.85 -45.24
C THR A 76 -10.64 9.42 -44.72
N ASN A 77 -10.24 9.27 -43.45
CA ASN A 77 -9.78 8.04 -42.81
C ASN A 77 -8.61 7.37 -43.54
N LYS A 78 -7.73 8.18 -44.14
CA LYS A 78 -6.65 7.70 -45.01
C LYS A 78 -5.38 8.53 -44.81
N ALA A 79 -4.26 7.84 -44.64
CA ALA A 79 -2.91 8.41 -44.67
C ALA A 79 -2.00 7.55 -45.55
N TRP A 80 -0.84 8.08 -45.95
CA TRP A 80 0.14 7.36 -46.76
C TRP A 80 1.47 7.28 -46.06
N PHE A 81 2.10 6.10 -46.09
CA PHE A 81 3.41 5.86 -45.52
C PHE A 81 4.15 4.82 -46.38
N CYS A 82 5.42 5.06 -46.71
CA CYS A 82 6.21 4.20 -47.62
C CYS A 82 5.50 3.83 -48.94
N GLY A 83 4.70 4.75 -49.50
CA GLY A 83 3.96 4.51 -50.75
C GLY A 83 2.67 3.67 -50.59
N HIS A 84 2.33 3.25 -49.37
CA HIS A 84 1.13 2.47 -49.06
C HIS A 84 0.07 3.33 -48.37
N GLU A 85 -1.21 3.07 -48.66
CA GLU A 85 -2.36 3.71 -48.02
C GLU A 85 -2.73 2.97 -46.74
N PHE A 86 -2.96 3.69 -45.64
CA PHE A 86 -3.37 3.15 -44.34
C PHE A 86 -4.67 3.79 -43.87
N TYR A 87 -5.53 3.00 -43.25
CA TYR A 87 -6.66 3.49 -42.48
C TYR A 87 -6.17 4.15 -41.19
N VAL A 88 -6.70 5.34 -40.91
CA VAL A 88 -6.43 6.10 -39.67
C VAL A 88 -7.67 6.84 -39.18
N ASP A 89 -7.77 7.02 -37.87
CA ASP A 89 -8.73 7.90 -37.21
C ASP A 89 -8.12 8.44 -35.90
N GLU A 90 -8.90 9.18 -35.11
CA GLU A 90 -8.43 9.90 -33.91
C GLU A 90 -7.89 8.96 -32.81
N ARG A 91 -7.99 7.64 -32.97
CA ARG A 91 -7.40 6.65 -32.06
C ARG A 91 -5.89 6.47 -32.25
N VAL A 92 -5.32 6.92 -33.37
CA VAL A 92 -3.91 6.74 -33.73
C VAL A 92 -3.28 7.99 -34.31
N LEU A 93 -1.97 8.12 -34.18
CA LEU A 93 -1.18 9.21 -34.77
C LEU A 93 -1.16 9.10 -36.31
N VAL A 94 -1.21 10.23 -37.01
CA VAL A 94 -1.15 10.24 -38.49
C VAL A 94 0.26 9.90 -38.97
N PRO A 95 0.46 8.82 -39.76
CA PRO A 95 1.77 8.36 -40.23
C PRO A 95 2.61 9.47 -40.88
N ARG A 96 3.81 9.70 -40.34
CA ARG A 96 4.76 10.72 -40.83
C ARG A 96 6.21 10.54 -40.34
N SER A 97 6.57 9.36 -39.86
CA SER A 97 7.90 9.12 -39.30
C SER A 97 8.99 9.16 -40.39
N PRO A 98 10.12 9.86 -40.19
CA PRO A 98 11.25 9.83 -41.12
C PRO A 98 11.86 8.42 -41.27
N ILE A 99 11.59 7.50 -40.33
CA ILE A 99 12.01 6.09 -40.39
C ILE A 99 11.57 5.41 -41.70
N GLY A 100 10.50 5.88 -42.35
CA GLY A 100 10.06 5.35 -43.65
C GLY A 100 11.14 5.36 -44.74
N GLU A 101 12.07 6.32 -44.71
CA GLU A 101 13.21 6.36 -45.65
C GLU A 101 14.20 5.21 -45.40
N LEU A 102 14.40 4.83 -44.13
CA LEU A 102 15.25 3.69 -43.77
C LEU A 102 14.62 2.37 -44.23
N ILE A 103 13.30 2.25 -44.06
CA ILE A 103 12.54 1.07 -44.49
C ILE A 103 12.65 0.91 -46.01
N ASN A 104 12.37 1.96 -46.78
CA ASN A 104 12.47 1.93 -48.26
C ASN A 104 13.89 1.59 -48.76
N ASN A 105 14.92 1.97 -48.00
CA ASN A 105 16.32 1.63 -48.28
C ASN A 105 16.75 0.32 -47.62
N ARG A 106 15.81 -0.47 -47.09
CA ARG A 106 16.02 -1.77 -46.43
C ARG A 106 17.11 -1.72 -45.35
N PHE A 107 17.15 -0.63 -44.57
CA PHE A 107 18.15 -0.36 -43.53
C PHE A 107 19.61 -0.50 -44.01
N ALA A 108 19.87 -0.15 -45.27
CA ALA A 108 21.18 -0.31 -45.90
C ALA A 108 22.31 0.32 -45.07
N GLY A 109 23.37 -0.46 -44.82
CA GLY A 109 24.53 -0.02 -44.04
C GLY A 109 24.36 -0.11 -42.52
N MET A 110 23.17 -0.47 -42.02
CA MET A 110 22.91 -0.67 -40.58
C MET A 110 22.81 -2.15 -40.20
N ILE A 111 22.26 -2.97 -41.10
CA ILE A 111 22.24 -4.42 -41.01
C ILE A 111 22.95 -5.03 -42.22
N ASP A 112 23.63 -6.15 -42.00
CA ASP A 112 24.43 -6.87 -43.02
C ASP A 112 23.73 -8.13 -43.56
N HIS A 113 22.54 -8.46 -43.03
CA HIS A 113 21.73 -9.60 -43.41
C HIS A 113 20.24 -9.23 -43.46
N GLU A 114 19.44 -10.08 -44.09
CA GLU A 114 17.99 -9.92 -44.14
C GLU A 114 17.38 -10.33 -42.78
N PRO A 115 16.67 -9.42 -42.09
CA PRO A 115 16.14 -9.68 -40.76
C PRO A 115 15.08 -10.79 -40.81
N GLN A 116 15.09 -11.68 -39.83
CA GLN A 116 14.09 -12.72 -39.63
C GLN A 116 12.98 -12.24 -38.69
N HIS A 117 13.34 -11.45 -37.67
CA HIS A 117 12.38 -10.92 -36.69
C HIS A 117 12.53 -9.40 -36.55
N ILE A 118 11.43 -8.68 -36.75
CA ILE A 118 11.36 -7.22 -36.61
C ILE A 118 10.32 -6.88 -35.54
N LEU A 119 10.65 -5.92 -34.68
CA LEU A 119 9.71 -5.36 -33.71
C LEU A 119 9.42 -3.91 -34.05
N ASP A 120 8.15 -3.56 -34.26
CA ASP A 120 7.65 -2.19 -34.29
C ASP A 120 6.97 -1.86 -32.95
N MET A 121 7.63 -1.05 -32.13
CA MET A 121 7.17 -0.73 -30.77
C MET A 121 6.58 0.67 -30.70
N CYS A 122 5.45 0.80 -29.98
CA CYS A 122 4.57 1.98 -30.01
C CYS A 122 3.95 2.17 -31.41
N THR A 123 3.41 1.09 -31.97
CA THR A 123 3.09 0.98 -33.40
C THR A 123 1.97 1.91 -33.87
N GLY A 124 1.05 2.33 -32.99
CA GLY A 124 -0.08 3.16 -33.36
C GLY A 124 -0.95 2.49 -34.43
N SER A 125 -0.90 3.00 -35.67
CA SER A 125 -1.68 2.49 -36.80
C SER A 125 -1.12 1.21 -37.43
N GLY A 126 0.07 0.73 -37.02
CA GLY A 126 0.73 -0.41 -37.65
C GLY A 126 1.63 -0.05 -38.82
N CYS A 127 1.71 1.23 -39.22
CA CYS A 127 2.27 1.60 -40.52
C CYS A 127 3.78 1.31 -40.66
N ILE A 128 4.57 1.43 -39.59
CA ILE A 128 6.00 1.14 -39.60
C ILE A 128 6.22 -0.36 -39.76
N GLY A 129 5.59 -1.19 -38.91
CA GLY A 129 5.70 -2.64 -38.99
C GLY A 129 5.18 -3.23 -40.31
N ILE A 130 4.05 -2.73 -40.83
CA ILE A 130 3.51 -3.16 -42.12
C ILE A 130 4.45 -2.77 -43.28
N ALA A 131 5.03 -1.56 -43.25
CA ALA A 131 6.01 -1.16 -44.26
C ALA A 131 7.27 -2.05 -44.21
N CYS A 132 7.74 -2.41 -43.00
CA CYS A 132 8.81 -3.40 -42.84
C CYS A 132 8.42 -4.76 -43.48
N ALA A 133 7.19 -5.23 -43.29
CA ALA A 133 6.73 -6.50 -43.87
C ALA A 133 6.67 -6.48 -45.41
N TYR A 134 6.42 -5.33 -46.04
CA TYR A 134 6.52 -5.18 -47.50
C TYR A 134 7.96 -5.30 -48.00
N GLU A 135 8.91 -4.67 -47.32
CA GLU A 135 10.33 -4.68 -47.70
C GLU A 135 11.07 -5.96 -47.28
N PHE A 136 10.54 -6.69 -46.30
CA PHE A 136 11.06 -7.94 -45.77
C PHE A 136 9.97 -9.01 -45.72
N PRO A 137 9.54 -9.57 -46.87
CA PRO A 137 8.38 -10.45 -46.95
C PRO A 137 8.55 -11.80 -46.23
N ASN A 138 9.80 -12.16 -45.89
CA ASN A 138 10.11 -13.37 -45.14
C ASN A 138 10.32 -13.13 -43.63
N ALA A 139 10.28 -11.87 -43.18
CA ALA A 139 10.43 -11.55 -41.77
C ALA A 139 9.09 -11.73 -41.03
N GLU A 140 9.16 -12.21 -39.79
CA GLU A 140 8.06 -12.12 -38.84
C GLU A 140 8.12 -10.76 -38.14
N VAL A 141 7.05 -9.99 -38.24
CA VAL A 141 6.97 -8.63 -37.69
C VAL A 141 5.98 -8.60 -36.53
N ASP A 142 6.47 -8.31 -35.34
CA ASP A 142 5.62 -8.03 -34.18
C ASP A 142 5.37 -6.53 -34.09
N ILE A 143 4.11 -6.13 -34.00
CA ILE A 143 3.71 -4.72 -33.81
C ILE A 143 3.06 -4.56 -32.44
N VAL A 144 3.53 -3.59 -31.67
CA VAL A 144 3.24 -3.51 -30.23
C VAL A 144 2.70 -2.16 -29.84
N ASP A 145 1.57 -2.15 -29.13
CA ASP A 145 1.02 -0.95 -28.49
C ASP A 145 0.37 -1.28 -27.14
N ILE A 146 0.34 -0.29 -26.25
CA ILE A 146 -0.37 -0.38 -24.97
C ILE A 146 -1.88 -0.15 -25.15
N SER A 147 -2.26 0.65 -26.15
CA SER A 147 -3.62 1.06 -26.42
C SER A 147 -4.38 -0.04 -27.16
N PRO A 148 -5.47 -0.58 -26.58
CA PRO A 148 -6.32 -1.54 -27.29
C PRO A 148 -6.98 -0.91 -28.53
N ASP A 149 -7.21 0.41 -28.51
CA ASP A 149 -7.80 1.14 -29.64
C ASP A 149 -6.82 1.26 -30.82
N ALA A 150 -5.53 1.48 -30.53
CA ALA A 150 -4.47 1.49 -31.54
C ALA A 150 -4.27 0.11 -32.16
N ILE A 151 -4.23 -0.94 -31.32
CA ILE A 151 -4.17 -2.33 -31.78
C ILE A 151 -5.33 -2.67 -32.72
N ALA A 152 -6.56 -2.22 -32.43
CA ALA A 152 -7.70 -2.46 -33.30
C ALA A 152 -7.55 -1.77 -34.68
N VAL A 153 -6.96 -0.57 -34.73
CA VAL A 153 -6.65 0.10 -36.01
C VAL A 153 -5.54 -0.63 -36.76
N ALA A 154 -4.50 -1.06 -36.05
CA ALA A 154 -3.40 -1.81 -36.64
C ALA A 154 -3.85 -3.18 -37.19
N GLU A 155 -4.71 -3.90 -36.48
CA GLU A 155 -5.37 -5.14 -36.95
C GLU A 155 -6.16 -4.91 -38.23
N GLN A 156 -6.91 -3.81 -38.33
CA GLN A 156 -7.63 -3.44 -39.54
C GLN A 156 -6.67 -3.22 -40.72
N ASN A 157 -5.58 -2.47 -40.50
CA ASN A 157 -4.57 -2.24 -41.53
C ASN A 157 -3.89 -3.54 -41.96
N ILE A 158 -3.50 -4.42 -41.03
CA ILE A 158 -2.93 -5.74 -41.34
C ILE A 158 -3.84 -6.51 -42.30
N ALA A 159 -5.14 -6.58 -41.98
CA ALA A 159 -6.13 -7.29 -42.77
C ALA A 159 -6.35 -6.63 -44.15
N GLU A 160 -6.38 -5.30 -44.24
CA GLU A 160 -6.52 -4.57 -45.51
C GLU A 160 -5.32 -4.77 -46.44
N HIS A 161 -4.12 -4.95 -45.87
CA HIS A 161 -2.90 -5.25 -46.62
C HIS A 161 -2.68 -6.75 -46.89
N GLY A 162 -3.47 -7.64 -46.27
CA GLY A 162 -3.37 -9.10 -46.44
C GLY A 162 -2.12 -9.70 -45.78
N LEU A 163 -1.66 -9.11 -44.68
CA LEU A 163 -0.41 -9.44 -43.99
C LEU A 163 -0.62 -10.22 -42.68
N ASP A 164 -1.79 -10.83 -42.48
CA ASP A 164 -2.15 -11.58 -41.26
C ASP A 164 -1.21 -12.78 -40.97
N HIS A 165 -0.40 -13.18 -41.94
CA HIS A 165 0.48 -14.34 -41.86
C HIS A 165 1.90 -14.00 -41.42
N ASN A 166 2.31 -12.73 -41.52
CA ASN A 166 3.67 -12.27 -41.23
C ASN A 166 3.72 -11.05 -40.29
N VAL A 167 2.58 -10.41 -39.99
CA VAL A 167 2.49 -9.30 -39.03
C VAL A 167 1.58 -9.69 -37.85
N THR A 168 2.12 -9.69 -36.64
CA THR A 168 1.39 -10.07 -35.42
C THR A 168 1.17 -8.84 -34.52
N PRO A 169 -0.09 -8.45 -34.26
CA PRO A 169 -0.39 -7.39 -33.31
C PRO A 169 -0.37 -7.91 -31.88
N ILE A 170 0.33 -7.20 -30.99
CA ILE A 170 0.49 -7.58 -29.58
C ILE A 170 0.19 -6.39 -28.69
N ARG A 171 -0.79 -6.56 -27.79
CA ARG A 171 -1.04 -5.58 -26.73
C ARG A 171 -0.05 -5.77 -25.58
N SER A 172 0.85 -4.80 -25.38
CA SER A 172 1.87 -4.84 -24.31
C SER A 172 2.29 -3.43 -23.90
N ASP A 173 2.65 -3.26 -22.63
CA ASP A 173 3.38 -2.06 -22.18
C ASP A 173 4.87 -2.24 -22.50
N LEU A 174 5.28 -1.72 -23.66
CA LEU A 174 6.61 -1.92 -24.24
C LEU A 174 6.95 -3.43 -24.27
N PHE A 175 8.03 -3.84 -23.59
CA PHE A 175 8.55 -5.20 -23.58
C PHE A 175 7.81 -6.17 -22.63
N ARG A 176 6.86 -5.70 -21.81
CA ARG A 176 6.37 -6.46 -20.64
C ARG A 176 5.76 -7.82 -21.00
N ASP A 177 4.90 -7.85 -22.01
CA ASP A 177 4.09 -9.02 -22.37
C ASP A 177 4.53 -9.63 -23.71
N LEU A 178 5.75 -9.31 -24.16
CA LEU A 178 6.30 -9.83 -25.41
C LEU A 178 6.72 -11.30 -25.30
N PRO A 179 6.63 -12.06 -26.41
CA PRO A 179 7.19 -13.39 -26.46
C PRO A 179 8.72 -13.35 -26.27
N LYS A 180 9.29 -14.47 -25.83
CA LYS A 180 10.75 -14.63 -25.68
C LYS A 180 11.43 -14.87 -27.04
N VAL A 181 11.28 -13.92 -27.94
CA VAL A 181 11.93 -13.87 -29.26
C VAL A 181 13.06 -12.85 -29.20
N GLN A 182 14.10 -13.05 -30.02
CA GLN A 182 15.18 -12.08 -30.19
C GLN A 182 14.98 -11.43 -31.56
N TYR A 183 14.96 -10.09 -31.61
CA TYR A 183 14.70 -9.32 -32.82
C TYR A 183 16.00 -8.83 -33.45
N ASP A 184 16.09 -8.92 -34.78
CA ASP A 184 17.24 -8.40 -35.54
C ASP A 184 17.16 -6.87 -35.62
N VAL A 185 15.93 -6.34 -35.72
CA VAL A 185 15.67 -4.90 -35.75
C VAL A 185 14.53 -4.58 -34.79
N ILE A 186 14.77 -3.66 -33.86
CA ILE A 186 13.71 -2.99 -33.10
C ILE A 186 13.59 -1.57 -33.64
N VAL A 187 12.42 -1.22 -34.15
CA VAL A 187 12.07 0.11 -34.65
C VAL A 187 10.99 0.69 -33.75
N THR A 188 11.08 1.97 -33.42
CA THR A 188 10.08 2.59 -32.55
C THR A 188 9.96 4.09 -32.79
N ASN A 189 8.72 4.56 -32.82
CA ASN A 189 8.35 5.97 -32.74
C ASN A 189 7.52 6.19 -31.46
N PRO A 190 8.14 6.20 -30.27
CA PRO A 190 7.43 6.38 -29.02
C PRO A 190 6.93 7.82 -28.88
N PRO A 191 5.89 8.06 -28.06
CA PRO A 191 5.60 9.41 -27.57
C PRO A 191 6.87 10.09 -27.03
N TYR A 192 7.12 11.33 -27.46
CA TYR A 192 8.34 12.08 -27.12
C TYR A 192 8.13 13.58 -26.86
N VAL A 193 6.90 14.09 -26.92
CA VAL A 193 6.61 15.52 -26.69
C VAL A 193 6.54 15.78 -25.18
N ASP A 194 7.30 16.76 -24.69
CA ASP A 194 7.28 17.13 -23.28
C ASP A 194 6.06 17.99 -22.91
N GLU A 195 5.86 18.21 -21.61
CA GLU A 195 4.69 18.93 -21.09
C GLU A 195 4.63 20.41 -21.53
N GLU A 196 5.78 21.05 -21.75
CA GLU A 196 5.85 22.44 -22.19
C GLU A 196 5.46 22.53 -23.68
N ASP A 197 6.07 21.69 -24.52
CA ASP A 197 5.76 21.61 -25.95
C ASP A 197 4.31 21.19 -26.19
N MET A 198 3.76 20.26 -25.40
CA MET A 198 2.35 19.83 -25.49
C MET A 198 1.38 20.99 -25.27
N ALA A 199 1.72 21.95 -24.41
CA ALA A 199 0.87 23.12 -24.12
C ALA A 199 0.88 24.14 -25.26
N ASP A 200 1.95 24.17 -26.05
CA ASP A 200 2.15 25.10 -27.17
C ASP A 200 1.72 24.53 -28.52
N LEU A 201 1.31 23.25 -28.59
CA LEU A 201 0.81 22.61 -29.80
C LEU A 201 -0.44 23.34 -30.36
N PRO A 202 -0.44 23.71 -31.64
CA PRO A 202 -1.62 24.22 -32.32
C PRO A 202 -2.79 23.23 -32.34
N GLY A 203 -4.00 23.80 -32.40
CA GLY A 203 -5.26 23.08 -32.20
C GLY A 203 -5.48 21.83 -33.07
N GLU A 204 -4.90 21.80 -34.26
CA GLU A 204 -4.93 20.65 -35.16
C GLU A 204 -4.30 19.37 -34.56
N TYR A 205 -3.25 19.48 -33.74
CA TYR A 205 -2.53 18.32 -33.17
C TYR A 205 -3.27 17.73 -31.97
N HIS A 206 -4.18 18.48 -31.33
CA HIS A 206 -5.01 17.95 -30.25
C HIS A 206 -6.10 16.97 -30.73
N PHE A 207 -6.23 16.75 -32.04
CA PHE A 207 -7.04 15.66 -32.59
C PHE A 207 -6.33 14.31 -32.56
N GLU A 208 -4.99 14.31 -32.45
CA GLU A 208 -4.23 13.08 -32.26
C GLU A 208 -4.32 12.63 -30.79
N PRO A 209 -4.22 11.31 -30.52
CA PRO A 209 -4.31 10.81 -29.16
C PRO A 209 -3.14 11.33 -28.31
N GLU A 210 -3.44 11.97 -27.18
CA GLU A 210 -2.42 12.47 -26.24
C GLU A 210 -1.44 11.37 -25.80
N LEU A 211 -1.94 10.13 -25.62
CA LEU A 211 -1.13 8.95 -25.31
C LEU A 211 -0.06 8.65 -26.38
N GLY A 212 -0.28 9.06 -27.63
CA GLY A 212 0.64 8.90 -28.76
C GLY A 212 1.65 10.04 -28.91
N LEU A 213 1.51 11.13 -28.15
CA LEU A 213 2.38 12.32 -28.26
C LEU A 213 3.14 12.60 -26.95
N ALA A 214 2.44 12.63 -25.82
CA ALA A 214 2.96 13.15 -24.56
C ALA A 214 3.87 12.16 -23.82
N ALA A 215 5.02 12.65 -23.31
CA ALA A 215 6.04 11.81 -22.70
C ALA A 215 6.75 12.41 -21.49
N GLY A 216 5.99 12.77 -20.46
CA GLY A 216 6.54 13.29 -19.20
C GLY A 216 7.15 14.69 -19.36
N SER A 217 7.90 15.14 -18.36
CA SER A 217 8.39 16.53 -18.31
C SER A 217 9.56 16.83 -19.26
N ASP A 218 10.21 15.81 -19.82
CA ASP A 218 11.39 15.95 -20.67
C ASP A 218 11.30 15.15 -21.97
N GLY A 219 10.14 14.56 -22.27
CA GLY A 219 9.92 13.77 -23.48
C GLY A 219 10.59 12.38 -23.48
N LEU A 220 11.40 12.04 -22.47
CA LEU A 220 12.27 10.84 -22.51
C LEU A 220 11.76 9.67 -21.67
N LYS A 221 10.57 9.76 -21.09
CA LYS A 221 10.03 8.73 -20.18
C LYS A 221 10.02 7.34 -20.80
N LEU A 222 9.58 7.21 -22.05
CA LEU A 222 9.49 5.92 -22.74
C LEU A 222 10.84 5.53 -23.37
N ALA A 223 11.55 6.47 -24.00
CA ALA A 223 12.88 6.25 -24.55
C ALA A 223 13.85 5.64 -23.52
N ARG A 224 13.84 6.12 -22.26
CA ARG A 224 14.66 5.54 -21.17
C ARG A 224 14.34 4.08 -20.88
N ARG A 225 13.06 3.72 -20.84
CA ARG A 225 12.62 2.33 -20.62
C ARG A 225 13.02 1.45 -21.80
N ILE A 226 12.92 1.98 -23.02
CA ILE A 226 13.32 1.29 -24.24
C ILE A 226 14.82 1.00 -24.24
N LEU A 227 15.65 2.01 -24.00
CA LEU A 227 17.10 1.87 -23.90
C LEU A 227 17.54 0.88 -22.82
N ALA A 228 16.84 0.83 -21.68
CA ALA A 228 17.14 -0.09 -20.59
C ALA A 228 16.82 -1.56 -20.90
N CYS A 229 15.77 -1.82 -21.69
CA CYS A 229 15.23 -3.16 -21.92
C CYS A 229 15.60 -3.75 -23.29
N ALA A 230 15.84 -2.93 -24.31
CA ALA A 230 16.16 -3.38 -25.67
C ALA A 230 17.32 -4.41 -25.74
N PRO A 231 18.41 -4.32 -24.94
CA PRO A 231 19.48 -5.33 -24.94
C PRO A 231 19.02 -6.76 -24.66
N ASP A 232 17.95 -6.93 -23.88
CA ASP A 232 17.46 -8.24 -23.48
C ASP A 232 16.60 -8.89 -24.59
N TYR A 233 16.20 -8.12 -25.60
CA TYR A 233 15.33 -8.54 -26.71
C TYR A 233 15.98 -8.47 -28.09
N LEU A 234 17.12 -7.79 -28.25
CA LEU A 234 17.85 -7.77 -29.53
C LEU A 234 18.65 -9.06 -29.74
N ALA A 235 18.64 -9.59 -30.96
CA ALA A 235 19.57 -10.64 -31.39
C ALA A 235 21.02 -10.16 -31.36
N ASP A 236 21.98 -11.09 -31.36
CA ASP A 236 23.39 -10.73 -31.46
C ASP A 236 23.66 -10.08 -32.83
N GLY A 237 24.14 -8.83 -32.82
CA GLY A 237 24.25 -8.00 -34.04
C GLY A 237 23.01 -7.17 -34.35
N GLY A 238 21.92 -7.32 -33.59
CA GLY A 238 20.69 -6.56 -33.78
C GLY A 238 20.83 -5.07 -33.43
N ILE A 239 19.93 -4.27 -34.00
CA ILE A 239 19.93 -2.80 -33.86
C ILE A 239 18.61 -2.27 -33.30
N LEU A 240 18.72 -1.18 -32.53
CA LEU A 240 17.61 -0.33 -32.11
C LEU A 240 17.62 0.95 -32.94
N ILE A 241 16.49 1.28 -33.57
CA ILE A 241 16.22 2.55 -34.22
C ILE A 241 15.06 3.22 -33.48
N CYS A 242 15.30 4.41 -32.93
CA CYS A 242 14.33 5.10 -32.07
C CYS A 242 14.21 6.58 -32.45
N GLU A 243 13.00 7.03 -32.69
CA GLU A 243 12.67 8.45 -32.87
C GLU A 243 12.39 9.11 -31.52
N VAL A 244 12.96 10.31 -31.30
CA VAL A 244 12.71 11.16 -30.12
C VAL A 244 12.47 12.62 -30.49
N GLY A 245 12.45 12.96 -31.78
CA GLY A 245 12.23 14.33 -32.27
C GLY A 245 13.11 15.37 -31.55
N ASN A 246 12.47 16.47 -31.11
CA ASN A 246 13.15 17.58 -30.41
C ASN A 246 13.77 17.16 -29.06
N SER A 247 13.30 16.07 -28.45
CA SER A 247 13.84 15.52 -27.20
C SER A 247 15.25 14.92 -27.35
N MET A 248 15.79 14.88 -28.58
CA MET A 248 17.21 14.62 -28.84
C MET A 248 18.14 15.47 -27.98
N VAL A 249 17.83 16.77 -27.80
CA VAL A 249 18.68 17.68 -27.00
C VAL A 249 18.79 17.20 -25.56
N HIS A 250 17.65 16.87 -24.94
CA HIS A 250 17.60 16.31 -23.59
C HIS A 250 18.33 14.96 -23.50
N LEU A 251 18.22 14.12 -24.54
CA LEU A 251 18.85 12.80 -24.55
C LEU A 251 20.39 12.93 -24.61
N MET A 252 20.90 13.82 -25.46
CA MET A 252 22.33 14.10 -25.57
C MET A 252 22.90 14.73 -24.30
N GLU A 253 22.15 15.61 -23.64
CA GLU A 253 22.57 16.23 -22.38
C GLU A 253 22.59 15.23 -21.23
N GLN A 254 21.58 14.35 -21.12
CA GLN A 254 21.49 13.35 -20.06
C GLN A 254 22.50 12.20 -20.23
N TYR A 255 22.83 11.84 -21.48
CA TYR A 255 23.66 10.69 -21.80
C TYR A 255 24.82 11.04 -22.75
N PRO A 256 25.72 11.97 -22.37
CA PRO A 256 26.78 12.47 -23.25
C PRO A 256 27.84 11.41 -23.60
N GLU A 257 27.96 10.36 -22.79
CA GLU A 257 28.92 9.26 -22.98
C GLU A 257 28.36 8.11 -23.83
N VAL A 258 27.07 8.17 -24.19
CA VAL A 258 26.46 7.14 -25.03
C VAL A 258 26.71 7.47 -26.50
N PRO A 259 27.25 6.54 -27.30
CA PRO A 259 27.58 6.78 -28.70
C PRO A 259 26.34 6.69 -29.60
N PHE A 260 25.36 7.59 -29.42
CA PHE A 260 24.19 7.67 -30.29
C PHE A 260 24.61 7.95 -31.73
N THR A 261 24.17 7.09 -32.66
CA THR A 261 24.31 7.35 -34.10
C THR A 261 23.08 8.08 -34.58
N TRP A 262 23.12 9.41 -34.59
CA TRP A 262 22.03 10.25 -35.13
C TRP A 262 21.98 10.12 -36.64
N LEU A 263 20.80 9.80 -37.17
CA LEU A 263 20.58 9.52 -38.59
C LEU A 263 20.11 10.79 -39.31
N GLU A 264 20.58 10.98 -40.55
CA GLU A 264 20.20 12.08 -41.43
C GLU A 264 19.29 11.56 -42.56
N PHE A 265 18.34 12.38 -43.00
CA PHE A 265 17.30 12.01 -43.96
C PHE A 265 17.22 13.00 -45.12
N ASP A 266 17.10 12.51 -46.35
CA ASP A 266 17.00 13.35 -47.56
C ASP A 266 15.69 14.13 -47.62
N ASN A 267 14.62 13.58 -47.02
CA ASN A 267 13.28 14.17 -47.04
C ASN A 267 12.93 14.97 -45.77
N GLY A 268 13.92 15.24 -44.91
CA GLY A 268 13.75 15.94 -43.65
C GLY A 268 13.22 15.07 -42.51
N GLY A 269 13.40 15.56 -41.28
CA GLY A 269 13.15 14.83 -40.03
C GLY A 269 14.43 14.74 -39.21
N ASP A 270 14.33 15.04 -37.92
CA ASP A 270 15.45 15.06 -36.97
C ASP A 270 15.14 14.16 -35.76
N GLY A 271 16.15 13.82 -34.98
CA GLY A 271 15.97 13.14 -33.70
C GLY A 271 15.71 11.64 -33.79
N VAL A 272 16.15 10.97 -34.86
CA VAL A 272 16.22 9.50 -34.92
C VAL A 272 17.64 9.05 -34.66
N PHE A 273 17.83 8.14 -33.71
CA PHE A 273 19.13 7.53 -33.44
C PHE A 273 19.11 6.02 -33.69
N MET A 274 20.29 5.48 -33.97
CA MET A 274 20.57 4.05 -34.01
C MET A 274 21.61 3.67 -32.95
N LEU A 275 21.39 2.54 -32.29
CA LEU A 275 22.36 1.87 -31.42
C LEU A 275 22.35 0.35 -31.70
N THR A 276 23.53 -0.24 -31.76
CA THR A 276 23.68 -1.71 -31.78
C THR A 276 23.43 -2.31 -30.40
N LYS A 277 23.05 -3.60 -30.33
CA LYS A 277 22.97 -4.34 -29.05
C LYS A 277 24.26 -4.22 -28.23
N ALA A 278 25.43 -4.30 -28.87
CA ALA A 278 26.72 -4.17 -28.19
C ALA A 278 26.87 -2.80 -27.51
N GLN A 279 26.58 -1.72 -28.24
CA GLN A 279 26.62 -0.36 -27.67
C GLN A 279 25.61 -0.19 -26.53
N LEU A 280 24.41 -0.76 -26.64
CA LEU A 280 23.42 -0.70 -25.55
C LEU A 280 23.87 -1.50 -24.31
N ILE A 281 24.57 -2.62 -24.49
CA ILE A 281 25.16 -3.40 -23.39
C ILE A 281 26.29 -2.61 -22.73
N ASP A 282 27.18 -1.99 -23.52
CA ASP A 282 28.29 -1.18 -23.01
C ASP A 282 27.78 0.05 -22.25
N ALA A 283 26.69 0.64 -22.74
CA ALA A 283 26.02 1.77 -22.11
C ALA A 283 24.98 1.39 -21.03
N ARG A 284 24.82 0.10 -20.70
CA ARG A 284 23.73 -0.40 -19.84
C ARG A 284 23.70 0.25 -18.46
N GLU A 285 24.85 0.61 -17.91
CA GLU A 285 24.95 1.27 -16.61
C GLU A 285 24.43 2.72 -16.65
N TYR A 286 24.40 3.38 -17.80
CA TYR A 286 23.79 4.70 -17.98
C TYR A 286 22.26 4.62 -18.09
N PHE A 287 21.72 3.59 -18.76
CA PHE A 287 20.28 3.45 -19.00
C PHE A 287 19.51 2.73 -17.91
N ARG A 288 20.20 1.99 -17.04
CA ARG A 288 19.59 1.60 -15.78
C ARG A 288 19.15 2.90 -15.12
N ALA A 289 17.84 3.09 -15.03
CA ALA A 289 17.26 3.90 -13.98
C ALA A 289 17.73 3.24 -12.67
N VAL A 290 18.94 3.58 -12.25
CA VAL A 290 19.40 3.39 -10.90
C VAL A 290 18.52 4.36 -10.14
N MET A 291 17.31 3.90 -9.79
CA MET A 291 16.75 4.27 -8.51
C MET A 291 17.90 3.98 -7.56
N ALA A 292 18.62 5.02 -7.15
CA ALA A 292 19.60 4.94 -6.09
C ALA A 292 18.90 4.08 -5.03
N GLY A 293 19.45 2.93 -4.64
CA GLY A 293 18.75 1.93 -3.81
C GLY A 293 18.45 2.44 -2.39
N ASN A 294 17.71 3.54 -2.31
CA ASN A 294 17.43 4.44 -1.21
C ASN A 294 15.92 4.64 -1.04
N SER A 295 15.11 4.07 -1.94
CA SER A 295 13.65 4.11 -1.93
C SER A 295 13.09 2.70 -1.75
N ILE A 296 12.01 2.56 -0.97
CA ILE A 296 11.21 1.33 -0.89
C ILE A 296 9.71 1.67 -0.97
N GLY A 297 8.92 0.82 -1.61
CA GLY A 297 7.48 1.02 -1.83
C GLY A 297 7.15 1.73 -3.14
N GLN A 298 5.93 1.55 -3.64
CA GLN A 298 5.44 2.13 -4.90
C GLN A 298 4.52 3.34 -4.65
N VAL A 299 3.50 3.17 -3.81
CA VAL A 299 2.53 4.21 -3.44
C VAL A 299 2.90 4.81 -2.09
N PHE A 300 3.01 3.98 -1.05
CA PHE A 300 3.62 4.40 0.22
C PHE A 300 5.13 4.26 0.10
N ARG A 301 5.78 5.33 -0.37
CA ARG A 301 7.19 5.29 -0.76
C ARG A 301 8.06 5.99 0.27
N VAL A 302 9.07 5.28 0.77
CA VAL A 302 10.03 5.80 1.75
C VAL A 302 11.38 5.97 1.09
N THR A 303 11.87 7.21 1.02
CA THR A 303 13.17 7.57 0.45
C THR A 303 14.09 8.12 1.54
N THR A 304 15.24 7.51 1.79
CA THR A 304 16.15 7.92 2.87
C THR A 304 17.45 8.55 2.35
N PHE A 305 18.07 9.42 3.14
CA PHE A 305 19.36 10.05 2.86
C PHE A 305 20.19 10.24 4.14
N GLY A 306 21.48 10.52 3.97
CA GLY A 306 22.43 10.77 5.05
C GLY A 306 23.29 9.57 5.46
N GLU A 307 24.46 9.89 5.99
CA GLU A 307 25.50 8.96 6.44
C GLU A 307 25.60 8.93 7.98
N SER A 308 26.15 7.85 8.52
CA SER A 308 26.31 7.70 9.98
C SER A 308 27.14 8.77 10.68
N HIS A 309 28.05 9.43 9.95
CA HIS A 309 28.92 10.51 10.43
C HIS A 309 28.67 11.82 9.64
N GLY A 310 27.54 11.90 8.93
CA GLY A 310 27.05 13.15 8.35
C GLY A 310 26.37 14.02 9.40
N ILE A 311 25.96 15.24 9.03
CA ILE A 311 25.30 16.19 9.93
C ILE A 311 23.99 15.61 10.50
N ALA A 312 23.20 14.96 9.64
CA ALA A 312 21.91 14.39 9.98
C ALA A 312 21.59 13.20 9.06
N LEU A 313 20.57 12.45 9.47
CA LEU A 313 19.83 11.53 8.63
C LEU A 313 18.48 12.16 8.29
N GLY A 314 17.94 11.85 7.13
CA GLY A 314 16.58 12.24 6.79
C GLY A 314 15.88 11.24 5.90
N CYS A 315 14.56 11.38 5.83
CA CYS A 315 13.76 10.66 4.87
C CYS A 315 12.53 11.43 4.42
N ILE A 316 12.07 11.11 3.22
CA ILE A 316 10.82 11.57 2.65
C ILE A 316 9.88 10.37 2.59
N VAL A 317 8.66 10.54 3.10
CA VAL A 317 7.60 9.54 3.04
C VAL A 317 6.47 10.10 2.17
N ASP A 318 6.30 9.52 0.99
CA ASP A 318 5.27 9.84 0.02
C ASP A 318 4.06 8.91 0.15
N GLY A 319 2.90 9.36 -0.33
CA GLY A 319 1.66 8.56 -0.34
C GLY A 319 0.99 8.41 1.03
N VAL A 320 1.42 9.17 2.04
CA VAL A 320 0.77 9.17 3.37
C VAL A 320 -0.66 9.73 3.24
N PRO A 321 -1.71 9.00 3.64
CA PRO A 321 -3.08 9.52 3.56
C PRO A 321 -3.30 10.77 4.42
N PRO A 322 -4.14 11.72 3.99
CA PRO A 322 -4.49 12.90 4.78
C PRO A 322 -5.37 12.56 5.99
N GLY A 323 -5.36 13.44 7.00
CA GLY A 323 -6.29 13.43 8.13
C GLY A 323 -5.91 12.49 9.28
N ILE A 324 -4.65 12.04 9.36
CA ILE A 324 -4.14 11.21 10.45
C ILE A 324 -3.51 12.14 11.49
N PRO A 325 -3.92 12.11 12.77
CA PRO A 325 -3.20 12.84 13.81
C PRO A 325 -1.75 12.35 13.89
N LEU A 326 -0.76 13.23 13.80
CA LEU A 326 0.65 12.86 13.80
C LEU A 326 1.52 13.93 14.46
N THR A 327 2.38 13.49 15.37
CA THR A 327 3.37 14.29 16.09
C THR A 327 4.68 13.52 16.21
N GLU A 328 5.78 14.21 16.51
CA GLU A 328 7.09 13.58 16.75
C GLU A 328 7.02 12.52 17.87
N ALA A 329 6.20 12.75 18.89
CA ALA A 329 6.03 11.82 20.01
C ALA A 329 5.49 10.44 19.58
N ASP A 330 4.70 10.40 18.51
CA ASP A 330 4.19 9.15 17.95
C ASP A 330 5.29 8.29 17.32
N LEU A 331 6.31 8.95 16.75
CA LEU A 331 7.44 8.30 16.11
C LEU A 331 8.53 7.94 17.13
N GLN A 332 8.67 8.76 18.18
CA GLN A 332 9.75 8.66 19.15
C GLN A 332 9.71 7.35 19.95
N HIS A 333 8.53 6.77 20.18
CA HIS A 333 8.41 5.49 20.88
C HIS A 333 9.19 4.36 20.19
N ASP A 334 9.01 4.17 18.89
CA ASP A 334 9.69 3.13 18.13
C ASP A 334 11.18 3.47 17.92
N LEU A 335 11.51 4.76 17.75
CA LEU A 335 12.90 5.23 17.70
C LEU A 335 13.65 4.92 19.00
N ASP A 336 13.01 5.11 20.16
CA ASP A 336 13.57 4.81 21.48
C ASP A 336 13.78 3.31 21.71
N ARG A 337 12.92 2.45 21.13
CA ARG A 337 13.11 0.99 21.13
C ARG A 337 14.35 0.58 20.32
N ARG A 338 14.65 1.31 19.23
CA ARG A 338 15.76 1.04 18.32
C ARG A 338 17.10 1.64 18.78
N ARG A 339 17.08 2.78 19.47
CA ARG A 339 18.27 3.61 19.71
C ARG A 339 19.37 2.84 20.47
N PRO A 340 20.65 3.13 20.21
CA PRO A 340 21.76 2.54 20.94
C PRO A 340 21.81 3.00 22.42
N GLY A 341 22.52 2.26 23.27
CA GLY A 341 22.82 2.68 24.64
C GLY A 341 21.68 2.55 25.64
N THR A 342 20.60 1.85 25.29
CA THR A 342 19.43 1.63 26.15
C THR A 342 19.65 0.52 27.17
N SER A 343 20.53 -0.44 26.89
CA SER A 343 20.85 -1.54 27.80
C SER A 343 22.35 -1.78 27.90
N ARG A 344 22.75 -2.51 28.95
CA ARG A 344 24.14 -2.97 29.10
C ARG A 344 24.56 -3.93 27.99
N TYR A 345 23.65 -4.52 27.22
CA TYR A 345 23.93 -5.55 26.22
C TYR A 345 24.19 -4.98 24.82
N THR A 346 23.75 -3.75 24.57
CA THR A 346 23.97 -3.03 23.31
C THR A 346 25.16 -2.08 23.40
N THR A 347 25.56 -1.52 22.27
CA THR A 347 26.61 -0.50 22.14
C THR A 347 26.37 0.67 23.09
N GLN A 348 27.42 1.18 23.71
CA GLN A 348 27.32 2.29 24.67
C GLN A 348 27.28 3.67 23.99
N ARG A 349 27.10 3.73 22.66
CA ARG A 349 26.83 4.99 21.96
C ARG A 349 25.53 5.59 22.47
N ARG A 350 25.50 6.91 22.63
CA ARG A 350 24.32 7.63 23.12
C ARG A 350 23.84 8.58 22.04
N GLU A 351 22.92 8.09 21.22
CA GLU A 351 22.21 8.91 20.25
C GLU A 351 20.74 9.00 20.73
N PRO A 352 20.19 10.21 20.90
CA PRO A 352 18.84 10.37 21.41
C PRO A 352 17.78 10.09 20.33
N ASP A 353 18.17 10.02 19.06
CA ASP A 353 17.31 9.75 17.90
C ASP A 353 16.07 10.66 17.87
N GLN A 354 16.27 11.95 18.18
CA GLN A 354 15.20 12.95 18.19
C GLN A 354 14.80 13.30 16.77
N VAL A 355 13.57 12.93 16.40
CA VAL A 355 13.01 13.21 15.08
C VAL A 355 12.35 14.58 15.04
N LYS A 356 12.49 15.26 13.89
CA LYS A 356 11.77 16.49 13.55
C LYS A 356 10.92 16.23 12.31
N ILE A 357 9.64 16.61 12.34
CA ILE A 357 8.78 16.61 11.16
C ILE A 357 8.95 17.96 10.45
N LEU A 358 9.39 17.93 9.19
CA LEU A 358 9.70 19.12 8.40
C LEU A 358 8.55 19.55 7.48
N SER A 359 7.71 18.60 7.03
CA SER A 359 6.61 18.85 6.08
C SER A 359 5.51 17.80 6.21
N GLY A 360 4.40 17.99 5.48
CA GLY A 360 3.34 16.99 5.34
C GLY A 360 2.42 16.83 6.57
N VAL A 361 2.60 17.67 7.59
CA VAL A 361 1.73 17.79 8.77
C VAL A 361 1.37 19.26 8.99
N PHE A 362 0.09 19.54 9.17
CA PHE A 362 -0.44 20.86 9.50
C PHE A 362 -1.43 20.73 10.65
N GLU A 363 -1.32 21.59 11.67
CA GLU A 363 -2.17 21.52 12.88
C GLU A 363 -2.24 20.13 13.54
N GLY A 364 -1.15 19.37 13.48
CA GLY A 364 -1.04 18.03 14.07
C GLY A 364 -1.73 16.92 13.29
N VAL A 365 -2.14 17.17 12.03
CA VAL A 365 -2.71 16.15 11.13
C VAL A 365 -1.95 16.08 9.80
N THR A 366 -1.86 14.89 9.22
CA THR A 366 -1.25 14.68 7.91
C THR A 366 -2.05 15.39 6.81
N THR A 367 -1.35 16.01 5.85
CA THR A 367 -1.98 16.80 4.77
C THR A 367 -2.28 15.98 3.52
N GLY A 368 -1.71 14.77 3.40
CA GLY A 368 -1.74 13.98 2.16
C GLY A 368 -0.54 14.19 1.24
N THR A 369 0.31 15.18 1.55
CA THR A 369 1.56 15.47 0.82
C THR A 369 2.75 14.80 1.50
N SER A 370 3.92 14.85 0.86
CA SER A 370 5.17 14.27 1.35
C SER A 370 5.54 14.72 2.77
N ILE A 371 5.85 13.75 3.64
CA ILE A 371 6.36 13.99 4.99
C ILE A 371 7.88 13.91 4.98
N GLY A 372 8.54 15.05 5.22
CA GLY A 372 9.98 15.11 5.46
C GLY A 372 10.30 14.89 6.93
N LEU A 373 11.26 14.01 7.22
CA LEU A 373 11.75 13.71 8.56
C LEU A 373 13.26 13.97 8.65
N LEU A 374 13.72 14.41 9.81
CA LEU A 374 15.14 14.67 10.08
C LEU A 374 15.53 14.20 11.50
N ILE A 375 16.67 13.51 11.63
CA ILE A 375 17.33 13.20 12.90
C ILE A 375 18.79 13.68 12.83
N GLU A 376 19.20 14.53 13.76
CA GLU A 376 20.58 15.01 13.87
C GLU A 376 21.50 13.94 14.50
N ASN A 377 22.74 13.83 14.02
CA ASN A 377 23.74 12.93 14.60
C ASN A 377 24.57 13.68 15.66
N THR A 378 24.61 13.20 16.91
CA THR A 378 25.16 13.96 18.05
C THR A 378 26.42 13.37 18.70
N ASP A 379 26.71 12.07 18.54
CA ASP A 379 27.89 11.38 19.13
C ASP A 379 28.88 10.91 18.06
N GLN A 380 29.34 11.85 17.22
CA GLN A 380 30.31 11.57 16.14
C GLN A 380 31.74 11.55 16.68
N ARG A 381 32.35 10.36 16.76
CA ARG A 381 33.77 10.20 17.13
C ARG A 381 34.58 9.64 15.97
N SER A 382 34.88 10.50 15.00
CA SER A 382 35.61 10.12 13.78
C SER A 382 37.04 9.63 14.05
N GLN A 383 37.66 10.01 15.19
CA GLN A 383 39.03 9.62 15.55
C GLN A 383 39.18 8.10 15.79
N ASP A 384 38.14 7.43 16.28
CA ASP A 384 38.13 5.99 16.58
C ASP A 384 38.29 5.12 15.30
N TYR A 385 38.06 5.71 14.12
CA TYR A 385 38.05 5.01 12.81
C TYR A 385 39.29 5.27 11.95
N SER A 386 40.23 6.09 12.42
CA SER A 386 41.47 6.41 11.69
C SER A 386 42.34 5.17 11.42
N ALA A 387 42.39 4.24 12.39
CA ALA A 387 43.18 3.01 12.31
C ALA A 387 42.67 1.99 11.27
N ILE A 388 41.46 2.18 10.72
CA ILE A 388 40.83 1.28 9.75
C ILE A 388 40.61 1.93 8.38
N LYS A 389 41.14 3.14 8.19
CA LYS A 389 40.95 3.93 6.97
C LYS A 389 41.40 3.20 5.71
N ASP A 390 42.53 2.50 5.81
CA ASP A 390 43.20 1.85 4.67
C ASP A 390 43.04 0.32 4.69
N VAL A 391 42.19 -0.21 5.59
CA VAL A 391 41.95 -1.65 5.76
C VAL A 391 40.49 -1.98 5.49
N PHE A 392 40.20 -3.13 4.86
CA PHE A 392 38.83 -3.61 4.67
C PHE A 392 38.41 -4.52 5.84
N ARG A 393 37.34 -4.18 6.57
CA ARG A 393 36.87 -5.04 7.67
C ARG A 393 36.21 -6.31 7.14
N PRO A 394 36.62 -7.51 7.59
CA PRO A 394 35.93 -8.75 7.26
C PRO A 394 34.43 -8.66 7.60
N GLY A 395 33.58 -9.08 6.66
CA GLY A 395 32.14 -9.10 6.83
C GLY A 395 31.43 -7.73 6.80
N HIS A 396 32.14 -6.61 6.56
CA HIS A 396 31.53 -5.30 6.31
C HIS A 396 31.44 -5.00 4.81
N ALA A 397 30.71 -3.94 4.47
CA ALA A 397 30.54 -3.49 3.10
C ALA A 397 31.77 -2.77 2.52
N ASP A 398 32.85 -2.70 3.29
CA ASP A 398 34.05 -1.92 3.03
C ASP A 398 34.65 -2.17 1.64
N TYR A 399 35.03 -3.42 1.36
CA TYR A 399 35.61 -3.82 0.08
C TYR A 399 34.61 -3.60 -1.06
N THR A 400 33.36 -4.03 -0.87
CA THR A 400 32.32 -3.91 -1.89
C THR A 400 31.96 -2.47 -2.25
N TYR A 401 32.01 -1.54 -1.29
CA TYR A 401 31.75 -0.12 -1.54
C TYR A 401 32.92 0.54 -2.27
N GLU A 402 34.16 0.18 -1.93
CA GLU A 402 35.33 0.65 -2.68
C GLU A 402 35.28 0.15 -4.12
N GLN A 403 35.01 -1.14 -4.34
CA GLN A 403 34.90 -1.72 -5.68
C GLN A 403 33.74 -1.11 -6.48
N LYS A 404 32.59 -0.85 -5.83
CA LYS A 404 31.41 -0.32 -6.51
C LYS A 404 31.50 1.17 -6.83
N TYR A 405 32.00 1.98 -5.89
CA TYR A 405 31.95 3.44 -5.98
C TYR A 405 33.31 4.10 -6.17
N GLY A 406 34.40 3.33 -6.20
CA GLY A 406 35.78 3.83 -6.23
C GLY A 406 36.23 4.54 -4.95
N LEU A 407 35.30 4.87 -4.05
CA LEU A 407 35.55 5.57 -2.81
C LEU A 407 34.60 5.11 -1.70
N ARG A 408 35.18 4.51 -0.65
CA ARG A 408 34.47 4.19 0.60
C ARG A 408 34.60 5.31 1.63
N ASP A 409 33.47 5.71 2.24
CA ASP A 409 33.49 6.42 3.52
C ASP A 409 33.78 5.45 4.68
N TYR A 410 35.04 5.46 5.13
CA TYR A 410 35.51 4.59 6.22
C TYR A 410 34.96 4.99 7.61
N ARG A 411 34.36 6.19 7.75
CA ARG A 411 33.86 6.69 9.04
C ARG A 411 32.56 5.98 9.41
N GLY A 412 32.65 5.02 10.33
CA GLY A 412 31.49 4.25 10.83
C GLY A 412 30.70 3.48 9.77
N GLY A 413 31.29 3.24 8.59
CA GLY A 413 30.66 2.58 7.45
C GLY A 413 29.80 3.49 6.57
N GLY A 414 29.84 4.83 6.74
CA GLY A 414 29.14 5.78 5.86
C GLY A 414 27.65 5.46 5.73
N ARG A 415 27.19 5.27 4.49
CA ARG A 415 25.82 4.91 4.10
C ARG A 415 25.44 3.47 4.40
N SER A 416 26.41 2.55 4.44
CA SER A 416 26.17 1.12 4.75
C SER A 416 25.88 0.86 6.23
N SER A 417 26.01 1.88 7.07
CA SER A 417 25.82 1.79 8.51
C SER A 417 24.36 1.56 8.89
N ALA A 418 24.12 0.71 9.90
CA ALA A 418 22.80 0.51 10.49
C ALA A 418 22.22 1.78 11.16
N ARG A 419 22.95 2.91 11.16
CA ARG A 419 22.43 4.21 11.57
C ARG A 419 21.23 4.64 10.72
N GLU A 420 21.28 4.38 9.40
CA GLU A 420 20.22 4.72 8.43
C GLU A 420 18.85 4.11 8.80
N THR A 421 18.84 2.94 9.44
CA THR A 421 17.60 2.28 9.88
C THR A 421 16.75 3.09 10.87
N ALA A 422 17.30 4.13 11.51
CA ALA A 422 16.52 5.08 12.29
C ALA A 422 15.43 5.75 11.44
N MET A 423 15.74 6.11 10.19
CA MET A 423 14.75 6.69 9.26
C MET A 423 13.69 5.67 8.86
N ARG A 424 14.07 4.40 8.66
CA ARG A 424 13.11 3.33 8.38
C ARG A 424 12.12 3.14 9.53
N VAL A 425 12.61 3.18 10.77
CA VAL A 425 11.77 3.09 11.97
C VAL A 425 10.83 4.29 12.09
N ALA A 426 11.31 5.50 11.84
CA ALA A 426 10.47 6.70 11.85
C ALA A 426 9.35 6.63 10.79
N ALA A 427 9.68 6.22 9.55
CA ALA A 427 8.69 6.03 8.49
C ALA A 427 7.71 4.88 8.80
N GLY A 428 8.22 3.77 9.35
CA GLY A 428 7.39 2.64 9.77
C GLY A 428 6.42 2.97 10.89
N ALA A 429 6.77 3.87 11.82
CA ALA A 429 5.86 4.33 12.86
C ALA A 429 4.65 5.10 12.29
N ILE A 430 4.83 5.87 11.21
CA ILE A 430 3.72 6.50 10.46
C ILE A 430 2.80 5.41 9.89
N ALA A 431 3.38 4.40 9.24
CA ALA A 431 2.63 3.28 8.67
C ALA A 431 1.87 2.49 9.75
N LYS A 432 2.54 2.10 10.86
CA LYS A 432 1.93 1.40 12.00
C LYS A 432 0.74 2.17 12.54
N LYS A 433 0.89 3.48 12.76
CA LYS A 433 -0.18 4.33 13.30
C LYS A 433 -1.41 4.34 12.39
N TYR A 434 -1.23 4.48 11.07
CA TYR A 434 -2.35 4.44 10.13
C TYR A 434 -3.04 3.07 10.09
N LEU A 435 -2.23 2.01 9.95
CA LEU A 435 -2.70 0.63 9.86
C LEU A 435 -3.50 0.23 11.11
N GLU A 436 -3.04 0.60 12.29
CA GLU A 436 -3.76 0.33 13.55
C GLU A 436 -5.04 1.15 13.65
N GLN A 437 -5.00 2.46 13.41
CA GLN A 437 -6.17 3.32 13.58
C GLN A 437 -7.30 3.03 12.58
N LYS A 438 -6.96 2.72 11.33
CA LYS A 438 -7.95 2.54 10.26
C LYS A 438 -8.40 1.10 10.08
N PHE A 439 -7.50 0.14 10.32
CA PHE A 439 -7.77 -1.28 10.03
C PHE A 439 -7.62 -2.18 11.26
N GLY A 440 -7.19 -1.64 12.40
CA GLY A 440 -6.91 -2.43 13.60
C GLY A 440 -5.70 -3.35 13.46
N ILE A 441 -4.88 -3.15 12.41
CA ILE A 441 -3.71 -3.97 12.12
C ILE A 441 -2.64 -3.69 13.17
N LYS A 442 -2.18 -4.75 13.84
CA LYS A 442 -1.17 -4.67 14.90
C LYS A 442 0.08 -5.40 14.47
N ILE A 443 1.22 -4.71 14.49
CA ILE A 443 2.51 -5.25 14.07
C ILE A 443 3.43 -5.33 15.27
N ARG A 444 3.99 -6.51 15.52
CA ARG A 444 4.80 -6.83 16.70
C ARG A 444 5.96 -7.73 16.31
N GLY A 445 7.12 -7.56 16.93
CA GLY A 445 8.26 -8.45 16.74
C GLY A 445 8.89 -8.85 18.05
N CYS A 446 9.65 -9.96 18.03
CA CYS A 446 10.38 -10.45 19.18
C CYS A 446 11.60 -11.27 18.76
N LEU A 447 12.56 -11.41 19.68
CA LEU A 447 13.70 -12.30 19.52
C LEU A 447 13.25 -13.75 19.76
N THR A 448 13.51 -14.64 18.81
CA THR A 448 13.09 -16.07 18.90
C THR A 448 14.26 -17.04 18.99
N GLN A 449 15.49 -16.60 18.74
CA GLN A 449 16.69 -17.38 19.00
C GLN A 449 17.92 -16.48 19.14
N MET A 450 18.85 -16.83 20.02
CA MET A 450 20.20 -16.25 20.06
C MET A 450 21.22 -17.38 20.20
N GLY A 451 22.12 -17.52 19.21
CA GLY A 451 23.03 -18.66 19.17
C GLY A 451 22.29 -20.00 19.19
N ASP A 452 22.65 -20.85 20.14
CA ASP A 452 22.06 -22.16 20.41
C ASP A 452 20.87 -22.13 21.38
N ILE A 453 20.42 -20.94 21.79
CA ILE A 453 19.31 -20.76 22.74
C ILE A 453 18.02 -20.42 21.97
N PRO A 454 17.12 -21.40 21.71
CA PRO A 454 15.78 -21.11 21.20
C PRO A 454 14.90 -20.47 22.29
N LEU A 455 14.00 -19.58 21.87
CA LEU A 455 13.08 -18.84 22.74
C LEU A 455 11.64 -19.12 22.30
N GLU A 456 10.82 -19.59 23.24
CA GLU A 456 9.41 -19.88 22.97
C GLU A 456 8.54 -18.64 23.12
N MET A 457 7.52 -18.52 22.26
CA MET A 457 6.53 -17.45 22.38
C MET A 457 5.57 -17.74 23.54
N LYS A 458 5.96 -17.40 24.78
CA LYS A 458 5.14 -17.60 25.99
C LYS A 458 4.27 -16.40 26.34
N ASP A 459 4.84 -15.20 26.29
CA ASP A 459 4.13 -13.97 26.68
C ASP A 459 4.57 -12.74 25.87
N TRP A 460 3.63 -12.14 25.12
CA TRP A 460 3.85 -10.89 24.39
C TRP A 460 4.10 -9.70 25.32
N ASP A 461 3.55 -9.72 26.54
CA ASP A 461 3.76 -8.64 27.49
C ASP A 461 5.21 -8.58 28.00
N GLN A 462 5.96 -9.68 27.97
CA GLN A 462 7.36 -9.71 28.39
C GLN A 462 8.30 -9.03 27.40
N VAL A 463 7.96 -9.03 26.09
CA VAL A 463 8.83 -8.53 25.02
C VAL A 463 9.31 -7.11 25.29
N GLU A 464 8.41 -6.21 25.70
CA GLU A 464 8.76 -4.80 25.99
C GLU A 464 9.33 -4.59 27.40
N GLN A 465 9.32 -5.61 28.27
CA GLN A 465 9.74 -5.50 29.68
C GLN A 465 11.20 -5.90 29.91
N ASN A 466 11.88 -6.42 28.88
CA ASN A 466 13.25 -6.87 28.98
C ASN A 466 14.10 -6.34 27.81
N PRO A 467 15.42 -6.18 28.01
CA PRO A 467 16.29 -5.55 27.02
C PRO A 467 16.62 -6.42 25.81
N PHE A 468 16.12 -7.66 25.73
CA PHE A 468 16.36 -8.58 24.63
C PHE A 468 15.20 -8.65 23.64
N PHE A 469 14.05 -8.03 23.97
CA PHE A 469 12.78 -8.29 23.28
C PHE A 469 12.40 -9.78 23.29
N CYS A 470 12.75 -10.47 24.38
CA CYS A 470 12.53 -11.90 24.56
C CYS A 470 11.09 -12.18 25.02
N PRO A 471 10.34 -13.09 24.37
CA PRO A 471 9.01 -13.49 24.81
C PRO A 471 9.02 -14.62 25.87
N ASP A 472 10.20 -15.21 26.14
CA ASP A 472 10.39 -16.29 27.11
C ASP A 472 11.11 -15.77 28.37
N PRO A 473 10.39 -15.52 29.49
CA PRO A 473 11.02 -15.01 30.71
C PRO A 473 12.01 -15.99 31.34
N ASP A 474 11.84 -17.31 31.10
CA ASP A 474 12.68 -18.36 31.71
C ASP A 474 14.08 -18.41 31.11
N LYS A 475 14.27 -17.79 29.93
CA LYS A 475 15.54 -17.80 29.18
C LYS A 475 16.35 -16.51 29.32
N ILE A 476 15.82 -15.51 30.02
CA ILE A 476 16.49 -14.19 30.17
C ILE A 476 17.87 -14.34 30.85
N GLU A 477 17.99 -15.19 31.87
CA GLU A 477 19.26 -15.42 32.56
C GLU A 477 20.29 -16.09 31.66
N ALA A 478 19.89 -17.10 30.89
CA ALA A 478 20.76 -17.78 29.93
C ALA A 478 21.26 -16.80 28.83
N LEU A 479 20.40 -15.88 28.37
CA LEU A 479 20.81 -14.82 27.44
C LEU A 479 21.80 -13.83 28.09
N ASP A 480 21.62 -13.47 29.37
CA ASP A 480 22.60 -12.63 30.10
C ASP A 480 23.95 -13.33 30.22
N GLU A 481 23.96 -14.62 30.59
CA GLU A 481 25.20 -15.41 30.69
C GLU A 481 25.93 -15.49 29.36
N LEU A 482 25.22 -15.81 28.27
CA LEU A 482 25.79 -15.85 26.92
C LEU A 482 26.41 -14.50 26.54
N MET A 483 25.70 -13.39 26.76
CA MET A 483 26.20 -12.06 26.43
C MET A 483 27.41 -11.63 27.28
N ARG A 484 27.51 -12.08 28.52
CA ARG A 484 28.69 -11.86 29.37
C ARG A 484 29.88 -12.68 28.89
N GLY A 485 29.64 -13.93 28.48
CA GLY A 485 30.64 -14.80 27.87
C GLY A 485 31.24 -14.17 26.62
N LEU A 486 30.39 -13.82 25.65
CA LEU A 486 30.80 -13.19 24.38
C LEU A 486 31.62 -11.92 24.59
N LYS A 487 31.25 -11.07 25.55
CA LYS A 487 32.02 -9.86 25.88
C LYS A 487 33.40 -10.15 26.46
N LYS A 488 33.53 -11.20 27.26
CA LYS A 488 34.80 -11.62 27.85
C LYS A 488 35.71 -12.23 26.79
N GLU A 489 35.14 -12.99 25.87
CA GLU A 489 35.82 -13.59 24.72
C GLU A 489 36.15 -12.55 23.64
N GLY A 490 35.40 -11.44 23.62
CA GLY A 490 35.55 -10.41 22.61
C GLY A 490 34.93 -10.78 21.27
N ASP A 491 33.96 -11.70 21.27
CA ASP A 491 33.28 -12.26 20.09
C ASP A 491 31.80 -11.83 20.03
N SER A 492 31.07 -12.35 19.05
CA SER A 492 29.67 -12.04 18.76
C SER A 492 28.88 -13.27 18.33
N ILE A 493 27.55 -13.18 18.34
CA ILE A 493 26.66 -14.27 17.94
C ILE A 493 25.53 -13.76 17.05
N GLY A 494 24.96 -14.68 16.26
CA GLY A 494 23.78 -14.44 15.43
C GLY A 494 22.48 -14.62 16.21
N ALA A 495 21.36 -14.29 15.54
CA ALA A 495 20.03 -14.34 16.14
C ALA A 495 18.93 -14.58 15.10
N LYS A 496 17.79 -15.11 15.57
CA LYS A 496 16.52 -15.18 14.82
C LYS A 496 15.54 -14.20 15.44
N VAL A 497 14.90 -13.38 14.60
CA VAL A 497 13.83 -12.47 14.99
C VAL A 497 12.57 -12.83 14.21
N THR A 498 11.44 -12.83 14.90
CA THR A 498 10.12 -13.05 14.31
C THR A 498 9.34 -11.75 14.35
N VAL A 499 8.64 -11.43 13.25
CA VAL A 499 7.71 -10.31 13.15
C VAL A 499 6.36 -10.83 12.69
N VAL A 500 5.29 -10.36 13.34
CA VAL A 500 3.92 -10.75 13.05
C VAL A 500 3.05 -9.53 12.79
N ALA A 501 2.03 -9.70 11.94
CA ALA A 501 0.97 -8.72 11.74
C ALA A 501 -0.41 -9.36 11.94
N ASP A 502 -1.14 -8.86 12.93
CA ASP A 502 -2.53 -9.20 13.20
C ASP A 502 -3.46 -8.22 12.48
N ASN A 503 -4.71 -8.63 12.34
CA ASN A 503 -5.85 -7.98 11.69
C ASN A 503 -5.63 -7.57 10.23
N VAL A 504 -4.65 -8.15 9.55
CA VAL A 504 -4.44 -7.96 8.12
C VAL A 504 -5.65 -8.50 7.36
N PRO A 505 -6.35 -7.68 6.56
CA PRO A 505 -7.49 -8.14 5.79
C PRO A 505 -7.02 -9.11 4.69
N PRO A 506 -7.87 -10.05 4.23
CA PRO A 506 -7.57 -10.80 3.03
C PRO A 506 -7.54 -9.88 1.80
N GLY A 507 -6.65 -10.17 0.85
CA GLY A 507 -6.59 -9.47 -0.43
C GLY A 507 -5.51 -8.38 -0.55
N LEU A 508 -4.54 -8.29 0.35
CA LEU A 508 -3.35 -7.44 0.18
C LEU A 508 -2.25 -8.23 -0.54
N GLY A 509 -1.58 -7.63 -1.52
CA GLY A 509 -0.56 -8.31 -2.33
C GLY A 509 -0.97 -8.42 -3.80
N GLU A 510 0.02 -8.64 -4.66
CA GLU A 510 -0.19 -8.88 -6.09
C GLU A 510 0.16 -10.33 -6.47
N PRO A 511 -0.38 -10.85 -7.58
CA PRO A 511 0.09 -12.10 -8.12
C PRO A 511 1.46 -11.96 -8.80
N VAL A 512 2.11 -13.10 -9.05
CA VAL A 512 3.32 -13.24 -9.90
C VAL A 512 4.59 -12.55 -9.39
N PHE A 513 4.76 -11.24 -9.58
CA PHE A 513 6.04 -10.52 -9.40
C PHE A 513 6.07 -9.61 -8.16
N ASP A 514 4.99 -8.89 -7.89
CA ASP A 514 4.86 -7.98 -6.75
C ASP A 514 4.16 -8.67 -5.56
N ARG A 515 4.49 -9.93 -5.34
CA ARG A 515 3.86 -10.76 -4.31
C ARG A 515 4.15 -10.20 -2.92
N LEU A 516 3.16 -10.25 -2.03
CA LEU A 516 3.31 -9.71 -0.67
C LEU A 516 4.46 -10.37 0.11
N ASP A 517 4.60 -11.69 0.02
CA ASP A 517 5.69 -12.45 0.63
C ASP A 517 7.06 -12.10 0.02
N ALA A 518 7.12 -11.86 -1.30
CA ALA A 518 8.34 -11.41 -1.98
C ALA A 518 8.76 -10.01 -1.52
N ASP A 519 7.82 -9.07 -1.39
CA ASP A 519 8.10 -7.72 -0.91
C ASP A 519 8.47 -7.70 0.59
N ILE A 520 7.82 -8.53 1.41
CA ILE A 520 8.23 -8.71 2.82
C ILE A 520 9.64 -9.29 2.89
N ALA A 521 9.94 -10.31 2.08
CA ALA A 521 11.27 -10.91 2.03
C ALA A 521 12.33 -9.89 1.60
N HIS A 522 12.07 -9.10 0.57
CA HIS A 522 12.95 -8.01 0.14
C HIS A 522 13.15 -6.97 1.25
N ALA A 523 12.07 -6.51 1.88
CA ALA A 523 12.12 -5.51 2.94
C ALA A 523 12.92 -5.99 4.17
N LEU A 524 12.70 -7.22 4.63
CA LEU A 524 13.42 -7.80 5.76
C LEU A 524 14.89 -8.13 5.40
N MET A 525 15.15 -8.68 4.21
CA MET A 525 16.51 -8.97 3.74
C MET A 525 17.34 -7.70 3.55
N SER A 526 16.70 -6.56 3.27
CA SER A 526 17.38 -5.27 3.16
C SER A 526 17.91 -4.71 4.49
N ILE A 527 17.55 -5.31 5.63
CA ILE A 527 18.05 -4.92 6.95
C ILE A 527 19.49 -5.40 7.10
N ASN A 528 20.36 -4.54 7.64
CA ASN A 528 21.77 -4.89 7.85
C ASN A 528 21.92 -6.20 8.65
N ALA A 529 22.87 -7.03 8.24
CA ALA A 529 23.18 -8.34 8.83
C ALA A 529 22.14 -9.45 8.63
N VAL A 530 20.97 -9.20 8.03
CA VAL A 530 20.04 -10.27 7.65
C VAL A 530 20.63 -11.11 6.51
N LYS A 531 20.56 -12.44 6.64
CA LYS A 531 21.07 -13.42 5.66
C LYS A 531 20.04 -14.46 5.22
N GLY A 532 18.87 -14.49 5.86
CA GLY A 532 17.78 -15.40 5.53
C GLY A 532 16.45 -14.79 5.98
N VAL A 533 15.39 -15.00 5.20
CA VAL A 533 14.01 -14.64 5.54
C VAL A 533 13.12 -15.84 5.26
N GLU A 534 12.15 -16.07 6.15
CA GLU A 534 11.18 -17.16 6.10
C GLU A 534 9.78 -16.60 6.28
N ILE A 535 8.80 -17.11 5.53
CA ILE A 535 7.37 -16.82 5.73
C ILE A 535 6.69 -18.09 6.24
N GLY A 536 5.86 -17.97 7.28
CA GLY A 536 5.19 -19.11 7.90
C GLY A 536 6.17 -20.17 8.42
N GLU A 537 5.97 -21.41 7.99
CA GLU A 537 6.87 -22.55 8.28
C GLU A 537 8.30 -22.39 7.72
N GLY A 538 8.52 -21.46 6.78
CA GLY A 538 9.87 -21.16 6.29
C GLY A 538 10.54 -22.36 5.63
N PHE A 539 11.80 -22.62 5.98
CA PHE A 539 12.52 -23.81 5.50
C PHE A 539 11.97 -25.11 6.13
N GLY A 540 11.14 -25.05 7.17
CA GLY A 540 10.49 -26.22 7.77
C GLY A 540 9.60 -27.00 6.80
N VAL A 541 9.05 -26.32 5.78
CA VAL A 541 8.16 -26.93 4.78
C VAL A 541 8.77 -28.12 4.03
N VAL A 542 10.10 -28.17 3.90
CA VAL A 542 10.79 -29.28 3.18
C VAL A 542 10.61 -30.63 3.87
N ASN A 543 10.25 -30.62 5.16
CA ASN A 543 10.01 -31.82 5.96
C ASN A 543 8.53 -32.25 5.98
N LEU A 544 7.64 -31.47 5.37
CA LEU A 544 6.19 -31.68 5.43
C LEU A 544 5.66 -32.28 4.12
N ARG A 545 4.72 -33.23 4.22
CA ARG A 545 3.92 -33.68 3.08
C ARG A 545 2.82 -32.67 2.77
N GLY A 546 2.32 -32.66 1.54
CA GLY A 546 1.18 -31.79 1.16
C GLY A 546 -0.10 -32.03 1.96
N SER A 547 -0.28 -33.18 2.61
CA SER A 547 -1.39 -33.44 3.54
C SER A 547 -1.17 -32.86 4.94
N GLN A 548 0.07 -32.47 5.27
CA GLN A 548 0.46 -31.90 6.55
C GLN A 548 0.64 -30.38 6.46
N ASN A 549 1.06 -29.86 5.30
CA ASN A 549 1.33 -28.44 5.10
C ASN A 549 0.11 -27.63 4.64
N ARG A 550 -0.95 -28.27 4.13
CA ARG A 550 -2.12 -27.54 3.63
C ARG A 550 -2.86 -26.90 4.81
N ASP A 551 -3.15 -25.61 4.70
CA ASP A 551 -4.02 -24.92 5.65
C ASP A 551 -5.48 -25.18 5.27
N GLU A 552 -6.10 -26.17 5.92
CA GLU A 552 -7.49 -26.54 5.64
C GLU A 552 -8.45 -25.42 6.09
N ILE A 553 -9.49 -25.17 5.29
CA ILE A 553 -10.47 -24.10 5.51
C ILE A 553 -11.86 -24.67 5.77
N THR A 554 -12.50 -24.15 6.81
CA THR A 554 -13.88 -24.48 7.20
C THR A 554 -14.73 -23.22 7.24
N GLN A 555 -16.01 -23.34 7.57
CA GLN A 555 -16.88 -22.17 7.77
C GLN A 555 -16.39 -21.27 8.91
N GLN A 556 -15.62 -21.81 9.85
CA GLN A 556 -15.02 -21.12 10.99
C GLN A 556 -13.67 -20.46 10.64
N GLY A 557 -13.15 -20.68 9.44
CA GLY A 557 -11.86 -20.18 8.97
C GLY A 557 -10.82 -21.28 8.75
N PHE A 558 -9.57 -20.84 8.56
CA PHE A 558 -8.41 -21.72 8.43
C PHE A 558 -8.11 -22.43 9.76
N GLN A 559 -7.76 -23.71 9.69
CA GLN A 559 -7.49 -24.56 10.86
C GLN A 559 -6.02 -24.50 11.32
N SER A 560 -5.11 -24.08 10.44
CA SER A 560 -3.67 -23.92 10.67
C SER A 560 -3.15 -22.72 9.87
N ASN A 561 -1.93 -22.28 10.13
CA ASN A 561 -1.30 -21.13 9.46
C ASN A 561 0.13 -21.43 9.00
N HIS A 562 0.33 -22.58 8.36
CA HIS A 562 1.63 -22.98 7.85
C HIS A 562 2.14 -22.04 6.75
N ALA A 563 1.22 -21.46 5.97
CA ALA A 563 1.52 -20.46 4.95
C ALA A 563 1.93 -19.09 5.51
N GLY A 564 1.82 -18.86 6.83
CA GLY A 564 2.20 -17.60 7.45
C GLY A 564 1.36 -16.41 6.98
N GLY A 565 0.07 -16.63 6.73
CA GLY A 565 -0.91 -15.61 6.37
C GLY A 565 -0.90 -15.16 4.91
N ILE A 566 -0.10 -15.78 4.04
CA ILE A 566 0.04 -15.39 2.63
C ILE A 566 -0.12 -16.62 1.74
N LEU A 567 -1.08 -16.56 0.81
CA LEU A 567 -1.36 -17.62 -0.15
C LEU A 567 -1.37 -17.03 -1.57
N GLY A 568 -0.58 -17.61 -2.46
CA GLY A 568 -0.48 -17.13 -3.85
C GLY A 568 0.10 -15.71 -3.99
N GLY A 569 0.83 -15.22 -2.98
CA GLY A 569 1.34 -13.84 -2.92
C GLY A 569 0.34 -12.83 -2.34
N ILE A 570 -0.82 -13.28 -1.85
CA ILE A 570 -1.89 -12.43 -1.35
C ILE A 570 -2.22 -12.81 0.10
N SER A 571 -2.51 -11.84 0.96
CA SER A 571 -2.90 -12.09 2.35
C SER A 571 -4.18 -12.94 2.42
N SER A 572 -4.15 -14.01 3.21
CA SER A 572 -5.29 -14.91 3.41
C SER A 572 -6.29 -14.39 4.46
N GLY A 573 -5.91 -13.34 5.18
CA GLY A 573 -6.63 -12.84 6.35
C GLY A 573 -6.17 -13.45 7.66
N GLN A 574 -5.33 -14.50 7.66
CA GLN A 574 -4.68 -15.02 8.87
C GLN A 574 -3.54 -14.09 9.32
N GLN A 575 -2.97 -14.36 10.49
CA GLN A 575 -1.79 -13.62 10.97
C GLN A 575 -0.64 -13.79 9.98
N ILE A 576 -0.04 -12.67 9.55
CA ILE A 576 1.20 -12.74 8.77
C ILE A 576 2.35 -13.04 9.73
N VAL A 577 3.15 -14.05 9.41
CA VAL A 577 4.30 -14.47 10.22
C VAL A 577 5.54 -14.51 9.33
N ALA A 578 6.54 -13.71 9.68
CA ALA A 578 7.83 -13.71 9.00
C ALA A 578 8.98 -13.82 10.01
N ASN A 579 10.03 -14.55 9.64
CA ASN A 579 11.25 -14.68 10.43
C ASN A 579 12.44 -14.17 9.64
N MET A 580 13.41 -13.57 10.33
CA MET A 580 14.70 -13.18 9.76
C MET A 580 15.87 -13.74 10.56
N ALA A 581 16.90 -14.21 9.85
CA ALA A 581 18.14 -14.70 10.43
C ALA A 581 19.24 -13.64 10.29
N LEU A 582 19.80 -13.19 11.41
CA LEU A 582 20.89 -12.22 11.46
C LEU A 582 22.20 -12.92 11.74
N LYS A 583 23.22 -12.60 10.92
CA LYS A 583 24.59 -13.05 11.14
C LYS A 583 25.20 -12.40 12.40
N PRO A 584 26.25 -13.02 12.98
CA PRO A 584 27.03 -12.38 14.04
C PRO A 584 27.63 -11.03 13.62
N THR A 585 27.81 -10.12 14.58
CA THR A 585 28.41 -8.81 14.37
C THR A 585 29.88 -8.95 13.96
N SER A 586 30.26 -8.54 12.76
CA SER A 586 31.63 -8.78 12.27
C SER A 586 32.71 -7.88 12.91
N SER A 587 32.33 -6.88 13.72
CA SER A 587 33.27 -6.03 14.46
C SER A 587 33.52 -6.59 15.86
N ILE A 588 34.53 -7.44 15.97
CA ILE A 588 34.96 -8.15 17.18
C ILE A 588 36.42 -7.84 17.53
N THR A 589 36.82 -8.16 18.76
CA THR A 589 38.21 -7.97 19.22
C THR A 589 39.09 -9.20 18.99
N VAL A 590 38.51 -10.31 18.54
CA VAL A 590 39.26 -11.47 18.05
C VAL A 590 40.03 -11.05 16.77
N PRO A 591 41.36 -11.26 16.69
CA PRO A 591 42.13 -10.92 15.50
C PRO A 591 41.72 -11.74 14.27
N GLY A 592 41.70 -11.09 13.11
CA GLY A 592 41.40 -11.74 11.83
C GLY A 592 42.28 -11.22 10.70
N LYS A 593 42.43 -12.03 9.65
CA LYS A 593 43.15 -11.63 8.44
C LYS A 593 42.26 -10.83 7.50
N THR A 594 42.83 -9.85 6.81
CA THR A 594 42.19 -9.10 5.74
C THR A 594 43.25 -8.51 4.82
N ILE A 595 42.86 -7.64 3.88
CA ILE A 595 43.78 -6.89 3.02
C ILE A 595 43.64 -5.37 3.24
N ASN A 596 44.72 -4.64 3.00
CA ASN A 596 44.71 -3.18 2.88
C ASN A 596 44.35 -2.74 1.45
N ARG A 597 44.35 -1.42 1.19
CA ARG A 597 44.06 -0.84 -0.13
C ARG A 597 45.11 -1.19 -1.18
N GLU A 598 46.33 -1.47 -0.75
CA GLU A 598 47.45 -1.91 -1.57
C GLU A 598 47.37 -3.41 -1.94
N GLY A 599 46.39 -4.14 -1.37
CA GLY A 599 46.18 -5.56 -1.61
C GLY A 599 47.07 -6.49 -0.77
N GLU A 600 47.79 -5.94 0.20
CA GLU A 600 48.67 -6.69 1.10
C GLU A 600 47.86 -7.31 2.24
N GLU A 601 48.19 -8.56 2.60
CA GLU A 601 47.58 -9.23 3.76
C GLU A 601 48.00 -8.55 5.07
N VAL A 602 47.01 -8.17 5.88
CA VAL A 602 47.20 -7.55 7.19
C VAL A 602 46.33 -8.24 8.25
N GLU A 603 46.81 -8.23 9.49
CA GLU A 603 46.01 -8.65 10.64
C GLU A 603 45.24 -7.44 11.19
N MET A 604 43.96 -7.65 11.47
CA MET A 604 43.05 -6.60 11.91
C MET A 604 42.32 -7.01 13.19
N ILE A 605 42.18 -6.04 14.10
CA ILE A 605 41.31 -6.12 15.27
C ILE A 605 40.42 -4.88 15.26
N THR A 606 39.11 -5.05 15.40
CA THR A 606 38.21 -3.90 15.53
C THR A 606 38.07 -3.53 17.01
N ARG A 607 38.75 -2.46 17.42
CA ARG A 607 38.61 -1.90 18.78
C ARG A 607 37.45 -0.91 18.79
N GLY A 608 36.53 -1.03 19.74
CA GLY A 608 35.40 -0.11 19.83
C GLY A 608 34.17 -0.67 20.55
N ARG A 609 33.09 0.12 20.55
CA ARG A 609 31.82 -0.20 21.21
C ARG A 609 30.85 -0.82 20.20
N HIS A 610 30.94 -2.13 19.99
CA HIS A 610 30.08 -2.88 19.07
C HIS A 610 29.06 -3.76 19.82
N ASP A 611 27.94 -4.05 19.18
CA ASP A 611 26.94 -4.98 19.72
C ASP A 611 27.46 -6.42 19.61
N PRO A 612 27.50 -7.21 20.70
CA PRO A 612 27.80 -8.64 20.59
C PRO A 612 26.69 -9.44 19.87
N CYS A 613 25.48 -8.88 19.77
CA CYS A 613 24.39 -9.42 18.96
C CYS A 613 23.55 -8.27 18.39
N VAL A 614 23.61 -8.05 17.07
CA VAL A 614 22.80 -7.03 16.38
C VAL A 614 21.31 -7.37 16.31
N GLY A 615 20.94 -8.64 16.49
CA GLY A 615 19.53 -9.10 16.44
C GLY A 615 18.61 -8.44 17.46
N ILE A 616 19.13 -8.03 18.62
CA ILE A 616 18.34 -7.37 19.67
C ILE A 616 17.70 -6.08 19.14
N ARG A 617 18.49 -5.22 18.49
CA ARG A 617 18.01 -3.92 17.99
C ARG A 617 17.30 -4.03 16.64
N ALA A 618 17.28 -5.22 16.04
CA ALA A 618 16.63 -5.46 14.75
C ALA A 618 15.10 -5.61 14.88
N VAL A 619 14.58 -5.90 16.07
CA VAL A 619 13.14 -6.08 16.33
C VAL A 619 12.30 -4.88 15.88
N PRO A 620 12.51 -3.64 16.38
CA PRO A 620 11.74 -2.48 15.92
C PRO A 620 11.97 -2.15 14.44
N ILE A 621 13.11 -2.54 13.87
CA ILE A 621 13.41 -2.34 12.44
C ILE A 621 12.54 -3.29 11.59
N ALA A 622 12.42 -4.56 11.98
CA ALA A 622 11.57 -5.52 11.28
C ALA A 622 10.09 -5.15 11.35
N GLU A 623 9.60 -4.70 12.51
CA GLU A 623 8.24 -4.17 12.63
C GLU A 623 7.99 -3.02 11.64
N ALA A 624 8.92 -2.07 11.58
CA ALA A 624 8.82 -0.92 10.69
C ALA A 624 8.82 -1.34 9.21
N MET A 625 9.70 -2.26 8.82
CA MET A 625 9.78 -2.74 7.43
C MET A 625 8.52 -3.52 7.02
N LEU A 626 7.96 -4.36 7.91
CA LEU A 626 6.69 -5.03 7.64
C LEU A 626 5.54 -4.01 7.51
N ALA A 627 5.52 -2.97 8.36
CA ALA A 627 4.51 -1.93 8.30
C ALA A 627 4.55 -1.13 6.99
N ILE A 628 5.76 -0.77 6.52
CA ILE A 628 5.95 -0.07 5.24
C ILE A 628 5.37 -0.89 4.09
N VAL A 629 5.68 -2.19 4.02
CA VAL A 629 5.17 -3.08 2.96
C VAL A 629 3.65 -3.23 3.02
N LEU A 630 3.10 -3.48 4.21
CA LEU A 630 1.65 -3.65 4.38
C LEU A 630 0.89 -2.36 4.07
N MET A 631 1.44 -1.20 4.44
CA MET A 631 0.85 0.09 4.13
C MET A 631 0.82 0.33 2.63
N ASP A 632 1.92 0.04 1.93
CA ASP A 632 2.00 0.20 0.50
C ASP A 632 0.99 -0.68 -0.25
N HIS A 633 0.97 -1.99 0.06
CA HIS A 633 -0.01 -2.92 -0.53
C HIS A 633 -1.46 -2.58 -0.20
N LEU A 634 -1.73 -2.04 0.98
CA LEU A 634 -3.05 -1.54 1.35
C LEU A 634 -3.47 -0.35 0.47
N LEU A 635 -2.56 0.59 0.19
CA LEU A 635 -2.87 1.72 -0.68
C LEU A 635 -3.04 1.30 -2.15
N ARG A 636 -2.22 0.36 -2.64
CA ARG A 636 -2.37 -0.24 -3.98
C ARG A 636 -3.74 -0.93 -4.11
N GLN A 637 -4.10 -1.76 -3.14
CA GLN A 637 -5.40 -2.43 -3.09
C GLN A 637 -6.55 -1.40 -3.08
N ARG A 638 -6.42 -0.31 -2.33
CA ARG A 638 -7.42 0.76 -2.32
C ARG A 638 -7.51 1.47 -3.68
N ALA A 639 -6.40 1.67 -4.38
CA ALA A 639 -6.36 2.38 -5.65
C ALA A 639 -6.98 1.56 -6.80
N GLN A 640 -6.66 0.26 -6.88
CA GLN A 640 -7.10 -0.59 -7.98
C GLN A 640 -8.43 -1.28 -7.73
N ASN A 641 -8.70 -1.69 -6.48
CA ASN A 641 -9.78 -2.64 -6.15
C ASN A 641 -10.83 -2.04 -5.20
N ALA A 642 -11.02 -0.71 -5.20
CA ALA A 642 -11.95 -0.02 -4.31
C ALA A 642 -13.40 -0.54 -4.37
N ASP A 643 -13.85 -0.92 -5.57
CA ASP A 643 -15.24 -1.36 -5.83
C ASP A 643 -15.44 -2.87 -5.65
N VAL A 644 -14.37 -3.62 -5.37
CA VAL A 644 -14.44 -5.06 -5.19
C VAL A 644 -15.07 -5.40 -3.83
N SER A 645 -16.25 -6.01 -3.88
CA SER A 645 -16.91 -6.59 -2.71
C SER A 645 -17.03 -8.10 -2.86
N SER A 646 -16.30 -8.84 -2.02
CA SER A 646 -16.41 -10.30 -2.00
C SER A 646 -17.68 -10.73 -1.25
N PRO A 647 -18.53 -11.60 -1.84
CA PRO A 647 -19.69 -12.17 -1.15
C PRO A 647 -19.29 -13.23 -0.13
N LEU A 648 -18.02 -13.68 -0.12
CA LEU A 648 -17.53 -14.65 0.83
C LEU A 648 -17.37 -14.00 2.22
N PRO A 649 -17.82 -14.66 3.30
CA PRO A 649 -17.56 -14.18 4.64
C PRO A 649 -16.04 -14.09 4.84
N ARG A 650 -15.56 -12.94 5.34
CA ARG A 650 -14.16 -12.83 5.76
C ARG A 650 -13.97 -13.87 6.86
N CYS A 651 -13.05 -14.80 6.67
CA CYS A 651 -12.64 -15.70 7.75
C CYS A 651 -12.22 -14.81 8.92
N ALA A 652 -12.93 -14.91 10.04
CA ALA A 652 -12.61 -14.11 11.21
C ALA A 652 -11.16 -14.40 11.59
N GLN A 653 -10.38 -13.34 11.82
CA GLN A 653 -9.15 -13.54 12.54
C GLN A 653 -9.49 -14.07 13.92
N THR A 654 -9.16 -15.34 14.13
CA THR A 654 -9.14 -15.90 15.46
C THR A 654 -8.00 -15.23 16.22
N LEU A 655 -8.29 -14.10 16.89
CA LEU A 655 -7.74 -13.92 18.23
C LEU A 655 -8.01 -15.25 18.93
N ALA A 656 -6.98 -15.90 19.47
CA ALA A 656 -7.14 -17.19 20.13
C ALA A 656 -8.37 -17.12 21.04
N ALA A 657 -9.40 -17.91 20.71
CA ALA A 657 -10.66 -17.87 21.44
C ALA A 657 -10.33 -18.09 22.91
N THR A 658 -10.78 -17.17 23.76
CA THR A 658 -10.70 -17.42 25.20
C THR A 658 -11.43 -18.74 25.48
N PRO A 659 -11.06 -19.48 26.54
CA PRO A 659 -11.80 -20.68 26.91
C PRO A 659 -13.32 -20.45 26.96
N TRP A 660 -13.76 -19.29 27.43
CA TRP A 660 -15.17 -18.85 27.44
C TRP A 660 -15.83 -18.76 26.06
N GLN A 661 -15.10 -18.32 25.03
CA GLN A 661 -15.60 -18.24 23.65
C GLN A 661 -15.80 -19.60 22.98
N LYS A 662 -15.26 -20.68 23.56
CA LYS A 662 -15.52 -22.04 23.11
C LYS A 662 -16.88 -22.56 23.58
N ILE A 663 -17.48 -21.94 24.60
CA ILE A 663 -18.81 -22.28 25.10
C ILE A 663 -19.84 -21.50 24.27
N ASP A 664 -20.43 -22.14 23.26
CA ASP A 664 -21.34 -21.49 22.32
C ASP A 664 -22.83 -21.71 22.58
N HIS A 665 -23.14 -22.46 23.64
CA HIS A 665 -24.50 -22.70 24.12
C HIS A 665 -24.61 -22.36 25.60
N PRO A 666 -25.75 -21.81 26.06
CA PRO A 666 -25.91 -21.49 27.47
C PRO A 666 -25.74 -22.71 28.36
N ILE A 667 -25.02 -22.53 29.47
CA ILE A 667 -24.84 -23.58 30.47
C ILE A 667 -26.21 -23.86 31.13
N ALA A 668 -26.64 -25.11 31.11
CA ALA A 668 -27.93 -25.52 31.65
C ALA A 668 -27.97 -25.32 33.17
N GLY A 669 -29.02 -24.68 33.68
CA GLY A 669 -29.20 -24.42 35.11
C GLY A 669 -30.19 -23.29 35.35
N SER A 670 -30.48 -23.02 36.63
CA SER A 670 -31.19 -21.80 37.00
C SER A 670 -30.35 -20.58 36.66
N ALA A 671 -30.97 -19.54 36.09
CA ALA A 671 -30.27 -18.33 35.68
C ALA A 671 -29.56 -17.66 36.87
N GLN A 672 -28.24 -17.56 36.80
CA GLN A 672 -27.41 -16.93 37.83
C GLN A 672 -26.25 -16.15 37.22
N SER A 673 -26.19 -14.86 37.52
CA SER A 673 -25.03 -14.01 37.27
C SER A 673 -24.04 -14.14 38.43
N ILE A 674 -22.76 -14.32 38.14
CA ILE A 674 -21.73 -14.66 39.13
C ILE A 674 -20.59 -13.65 39.04
N GLY A 675 -20.16 -13.12 40.19
CA GLY A 675 -19.05 -12.17 40.30
C GLY A 675 -19.41 -10.74 39.93
N ALA A 676 -18.38 -9.93 39.68
CA ALA A 676 -18.53 -8.54 39.28
C ALA A 676 -18.71 -8.41 37.76
N PHE A 677 -19.38 -7.34 37.32
CA PHE A 677 -19.65 -7.06 35.90
C PHE A 677 -18.43 -7.18 34.97
N SER A 678 -17.23 -6.85 35.45
CA SER A 678 -15.97 -6.94 34.68
C SER A 678 -15.09 -8.15 35.00
N ASN A 679 -15.54 -9.05 35.87
CA ASN A 679 -14.84 -10.28 36.27
C ASN A 679 -15.87 -11.31 36.77
N GLY A 680 -16.58 -11.93 35.83
CA GLY A 680 -17.74 -12.76 36.14
C GLY A 680 -18.16 -13.67 35.00
N CYS A 681 -19.26 -14.39 35.20
CA CYS A 681 -19.83 -15.33 34.25
C CYS A 681 -21.34 -15.46 34.49
N ILE A 682 -22.01 -16.27 33.66
CA ILE A 682 -23.44 -16.56 33.80
C ILE A 682 -23.76 -18.03 33.53
N VAL A 683 -24.64 -18.59 34.36
CA VAL A 683 -25.32 -19.88 34.15
C VAL A 683 -26.77 -19.61 33.76
N GLY A 684 -27.38 -20.44 32.91
CA GLY A 684 -28.78 -20.31 32.51
C GLY A 684 -29.08 -19.04 31.71
N ALA A 685 -28.13 -18.59 30.88
CA ALA A 685 -28.32 -17.43 30.01
C ALA A 685 -29.39 -17.68 28.94
N ASN A 686 -30.17 -16.67 28.60
CA ASN A 686 -31.10 -16.70 27.49
C ASN A 686 -30.51 -15.96 26.28
N ALA A 687 -30.68 -16.53 25.09
CA ALA A 687 -30.45 -15.81 23.85
C ALA A 687 -31.55 -14.78 23.61
N LEU A 688 -31.17 -13.56 23.23
CA LEU A 688 -32.10 -12.59 22.67
C LEU A 688 -32.54 -13.06 21.27
N PRO A 689 -33.85 -13.16 20.98
CA PRO A 689 -34.32 -13.53 19.65
C PRO A 689 -33.76 -12.61 18.57
N LEU A 690 -33.18 -13.16 17.51
CA LEU A 690 -32.57 -12.36 16.42
C LEU A 690 -33.64 -11.73 15.51
N GLU A 691 -34.79 -12.39 15.37
CA GLU A 691 -35.92 -11.93 14.57
C GLU A 691 -37.02 -11.36 15.47
N ASP A 692 -37.07 -10.04 15.57
CA ASP A 692 -38.12 -9.30 16.28
C ASP A 692 -38.53 -8.05 15.51
N ALA A 693 -39.82 -7.72 15.49
CA ALA A 693 -40.33 -6.55 14.78
C ALA A 693 -39.87 -5.22 15.41
N ARG A 694 -39.50 -5.21 16.69
CA ARG A 694 -39.28 -4.00 17.50
C ARG A 694 -37.81 -3.59 17.63
N TYR A 695 -36.90 -4.55 17.45
CA TYR A 695 -35.46 -4.31 17.51
C TYR A 695 -34.71 -5.12 16.45
N GLN A 696 -33.42 -4.83 16.27
CA GLN A 696 -32.50 -5.63 15.45
C GLN A 696 -31.18 -5.85 16.21
N VAL A 697 -30.69 -7.09 16.20
CA VAL A 697 -29.40 -7.44 16.80
C VAL A 697 -28.28 -7.20 15.80
N MET A 698 -27.29 -6.43 16.22
CA MET A 698 -26.12 -6.09 15.43
C MET A 698 -25.03 -7.13 15.65
N ARG A 699 -24.28 -7.43 14.60
CA ARG A 699 -23.15 -8.37 14.62
C ARG A 699 -23.53 -9.73 15.25
N PRO A 700 -24.64 -10.37 14.83
CA PRO A 700 -25.05 -11.66 15.40
C PRO A 700 -24.01 -12.76 15.21
N ASP A 701 -23.11 -12.61 14.24
CA ASP A 701 -21.95 -13.47 13.99
C ASP A 701 -20.97 -13.51 15.18
N GLN A 702 -20.93 -12.46 16.02
CA GLN A 702 -20.06 -12.44 17.21
C GLN A 702 -20.59 -13.27 18.39
N ARG A 703 -21.83 -13.79 18.30
CA ARG A 703 -22.48 -14.59 19.38
C ARG A 703 -22.52 -13.86 20.74
N ARG A 704 -22.70 -12.54 20.72
CA ARG A 704 -22.80 -11.67 21.91
C ARG A 704 -24.23 -11.18 22.14
N TYR A 705 -25.19 -12.09 22.11
CA TYR A 705 -26.61 -11.78 22.28
C TYR A 705 -27.23 -12.61 23.41
N PHE A 706 -26.42 -13.06 24.37
CA PHE A 706 -26.87 -13.82 25.52
C PHE A 706 -26.86 -12.95 26.78
N GLY A 707 -27.77 -13.23 27.70
CA GLY A 707 -27.79 -12.53 28.98
C GLY A 707 -28.73 -13.19 29.98
N HIS A 708 -28.78 -12.64 31.18
CA HIS A 708 -29.73 -13.04 32.19
C HIS A 708 -31.17 -12.82 31.66
N PRO A 709 -32.15 -13.68 32.01
CA PRO A 709 -33.54 -13.49 31.60
C PRO A 709 -34.08 -12.08 31.87
N ASP A 710 -33.67 -11.45 32.97
CA ASP A 710 -34.05 -10.07 33.30
C ASP A 710 -33.53 -9.05 32.28
N LEU A 711 -32.32 -9.25 31.72
CA LEU A 711 -31.76 -8.41 30.67
C LEU A 711 -32.55 -8.55 29.37
N VAL A 712 -32.91 -9.78 29.00
CA VAL A 712 -33.74 -10.06 27.82
C VAL A 712 -35.12 -9.41 27.96
N MET A 713 -35.74 -9.54 29.15
CA MET A 713 -37.02 -8.89 29.44
C MET A 713 -36.91 -7.37 29.41
N PHE A 714 -35.83 -6.78 29.94
CA PHE A 714 -35.59 -5.35 29.86
C PHE A 714 -35.54 -4.86 28.40
N ILE A 715 -34.76 -5.53 27.54
CA ILE A 715 -34.65 -5.17 26.12
C ILE A 715 -36.03 -5.23 25.43
N GLN A 716 -36.83 -6.26 25.74
CA GLN A 716 -38.19 -6.37 25.21
C GLN A 716 -39.11 -5.25 25.70
N ARG A 717 -39.06 -4.89 26.99
CA ARG A 717 -39.86 -3.78 27.55
C ARG A 717 -39.47 -2.45 26.91
N LEU A 718 -38.18 -2.15 26.84
CA LEU A 718 -37.68 -0.92 26.22
C LEU A 718 -38.06 -0.83 24.75
N SER A 719 -37.84 -1.91 23.98
CA SER A 719 -38.17 -1.95 22.55
C SER A 719 -39.68 -1.82 22.30
N ASN A 720 -40.51 -2.37 23.19
CA ASN A 720 -41.96 -2.16 23.14
C ASN A 720 -42.34 -0.69 23.35
N GLN A 721 -41.78 -0.03 24.36
CA GLN A 721 -42.06 1.37 24.65
C GLN A 721 -41.59 2.29 23.50
N VAL A 722 -40.39 2.03 22.97
CA VAL A 722 -39.83 2.74 21.82
C VAL A 722 -40.71 2.60 20.58
N ASN A 723 -41.20 1.38 20.31
CA ASN A 723 -42.09 1.10 19.19
C ASN A 723 -43.47 1.76 19.37
N GLN A 724 -44.06 1.70 20.57
CA GLN A 724 -45.35 2.34 20.88
C GLN A 724 -45.32 3.86 20.71
N LEU A 725 -44.16 4.48 20.97
CA LEU A 725 -43.94 5.91 20.80
C LEU A 725 -43.50 6.29 19.37
N GLY A 726 -43.36 5.32 18.46
CA GLY A 726 -42.97 5.58 17.07
C GLY A 726 -41.56 6.14 16.88
N LEU A 727 -40.66 5.92 17.85
CA LEU A 727 -39.33 6.55 17.82
C LEU A 727 -38.39 5.90 16.80
N GLY A 728 -38.63 4.65 16.39
CA GLY A 728 -37.86 3.92 15.38
C GLY A 728 -37.59 2.49 15.82
N THR A 729 -36.65 1.82 15.15
CA THR A 729 -36.22 0.45 15.51
C THR A 729 -35.05 0.52 16.49
N VAL A 730 -35.11 -0.22 17.60
CA VAL A 730 -33.98 -0.29 18.54
C VAL A 730 -32.87 -1.17 17.97
N LEU A 731 -31.63 -0.70 18.04
CA LEU A 731 -30.45 -1.44 17.58
C LEU A 731 -29.67 -1.96 18.79
N ILE A 732 -29.59 -3.29 18.93
CA ILE A 732 -28.93 -3.97 20.05
C ILE A 732 -27.51 -4.35 19.65
N GLY A 733 -26.52 -3.83 20.38
CA GLY A 733 -25.11 -4.14 20.24
C GLY A 733 -24.69 -5.34 21.07
N ASP A 734 -23.53 -5.23 21.73
CA ASP A 734 -22.97 -6.35 22.50
C ASP A 734 -23.75 -6.59 23.81
N MET A 735 -24.05 -7.86 24.06
CA MET A 735 -24.49 -8.43 25.34
C MET A 735 -23.40 -9.41 25.83
N GLY A 736 -23.76 -10.34 26.72
CA GLY A 736 -22.89 -11.43 27.14
C GLY A 736 -22.72 -12.53 26.07
N MET A 737 -21.70 -13.35 26.28
CA MET A 737 -21.54 -14.66 25.61
C MET A 737 -22.40 -15.71 26.32
N ALA A 738 -22.51 -16.92 25.76
CA ALA A 738 -23.43 -17.94 26.25
C ALA A 738 -23.20 -18.35 27.72
N ALA A 739 -21.94 -18.33 28.18
CA ALA A 739 -21.54 -18.51 29.58
C ALA A 739 -21.02 -17.21 30.23
N GLY A 740 -21.16 -16.07 29.57
CA GLY A 740 -20.51 -14.83 29.98
C GLY A 740 -18.99 -14.93 29.86
N GLY A 741 -18.26 -14.45 30.85
CA GLY A 741 -16.82 -14.69 30.92
C GLY A 741 -15.97 -13.80 30.00
N ARG A 742 -14.65 -13.93 30.11
CA ARG A 742 -13.70 -12.98 29.54
C ARG A 742 -13.74 -12.99 28.01
N PHE A 743 -13.80 -11.80 27.43
CA PHE A 743 -13.77 -11.59 25.98
C PHE A 743 -12.33 -11.51 25.48
N SER A 744 -12.05 -11.99 24.26
CA SER A 744 -10.75 -11.75 23.60
C SER A 744 -10.56 -10.29 23.14
N SER A 745 -11.65 -9.54 22.98
CA SER A 745 -11.65 -8.10 22.67
C SER A 745 -12.25 -7.32 23.84
N GLY A 746 -11.56 -6.27 24.33
CA GLY A 746 -11.80 -5.59 25.62
C GLY A 746 -13.21 -5.03 25.95
N HIS A 747 -14.20 -5.92 26.15
CA HIS A 747 -15.59 -5.64 26.57
C HIS A 747 -15.90 -6.31 27.91
N ALA A 748 -15.03 -6.07 28.89
CA ALA A 748 -15.05 -6.81 30.14
C ALA A 748 -16.39 -6.72 30.89
N SER A 749 -17.13 -5.61 30.77
CA SER A 749 -18.39 -5.35 31.49
C SER A 749 -19.56 -6.28 31.18
N HIS A 750 -19.54 -7.00 30.06
CA HIS A 750 -20.64 -7.89 29.64
C HIS A 750 -20.54 -9.30 30.22
N GLN A 751 -19.57 -9.54 31.11
CA GLN A 751 -19.21 -10.86 31.62
C GLN A 751 -20.31 -11.56 32.42
N THR A 752 -21.17 -10.82 33.13
CA THR A 752 -22.21 -11.39 33.99
C THR A 752 -23.56 -11.56 33.29
N GLY A 753 -23.67 -11.14 32.02
CA GLY A 753 -24.93 -11.17 31.27
C GLY A 753 -25.97 -10.14 31.73
N LEU A 754 -25.57 -9.07 32.41
CA LEU A 754 -26.45 -8.00 32.92
C LEU A 754 -26.27 -6.65 32.21
N ASP A 755 -25.42 -6.60 31.19
CA ASP A 755 -25.05 -5.39 30.47
C ASP A 755 -25.35 -5.53 28.98
N VAL A 756 -25.86 -4.45 28.38
CA VAL A 756 -26.16 -4.37 26.95
C VAL A 756 -25.77 -3.01 26.37
N ASP A 757 -25.13 -3.03 25.20
CA ASP A 757 -24.95 -1.83 24.40
C ASP A 757 -26.19 -1.60 23.53
N ILE A 758 -26.77 -0.40 23.61
CA ILE A 758 -27.90 0.00 22.80
C ILE A 758 -27.49 1.21 21.97
N PHE A 759 -27.51 1.06 20.65
CA PHE A 759 -27.11 2.13 19.75
C PHE A 759 -28.13 3.27 19.79
N LEU A 760 -27.61 4.50 19.77
CA LEU A 760 -28.44 5.70 19.89
C LEU A 760 -29.11 6.10 18.58
N GLN A 761 -28.73 5.46 17.46
CA GLN A 761 -29.41 5.61 16.19
C GLN A 761 -30.70 4.78 16.17
N LEU A 762 -31.82 5.43 15.84
CA LEU A 762 -33.15 4.81 15.72
C LEU A 762 -33.62 4.87 14.26
N PRO A 763 -33.23 3.91 13.41
CA PRO A 763 -33.63 3.93 12.01
C PRO A 763 -35.14 3.72 11.87
N LYS A 764 -35.77 4.54 11.00
CA LYS A 764 -37.19 4.41 10.64
C LYS A 764 -37.43 3.27 9.65
N THR A 765 -36.41 2.91 8.89
CA THR A 765 -36.39 1.74 7.99
C THR A 765 -35.49 0.68 8.58
N ARG A 766 -35.97 -0.57 8.67
CA ARG A 766 -35.16 -1.68 9.17
C ARG A 766 -33.90 -1.88 8.31
N TRP A 767 -32.80 -2.19 8.98
CA TRP A 767 -31.53 -2.48 8.32
C TRP A 767 -31.55 -3.86 7.67
N THR A 768 -30.83 -3.99 6.56
CA THR A 768 -30.60 -5.29 5.91
C THR A 768 -29.67 -6.16 6.74
N SER A 769 -29.68 -7.47 6.51
CA SER A 769 -28.74 -8.39 7.20
C SER A 769 -27.28 -8.01 6.99
N ALA A 770 -26.92 -7.49 5.81
CA ALA A 770 -25.58 -6.99 5.52
C ALA A 770 -25.21 -5.77 6.38
N GLN A 771 -26.14 -4.83 6.57
CA GLN A 771 -25.95 -3.67 7.45
C GLN A 771 -25.85 -4.09 8.92
N LEU A 772 -26.59 -5.11 9.35
CA LEU A 772 -26.48 -5.63 10.72
C LEU A 772 -25.15 -6.33 10.99
N LEU A 773 -24.59 -7.04 10.01
CA LEU A 773 -23.27 -7.66 10.12
C LEU A 773 -22.14 -6.63 10.14
N ARG A 774 -22.30 -5.51 9.41
CA ARG A 774 -21.31 -4.42 9.35
C ARG A 774 -21.97 -3.07 9.63
N PRO A 775 -22.34 -2.82 10.89
CA PRO A 775 -23.09 -1.63 11.22
C PRO A 775 -22.23 -0.37 11.12
N GLN A 776 -22.77 0.67 10.47
CA GLN A 776 -22.17 1.99 10.46
C GLN A 776 -22.72 2.82 11.61
N ALA A 777 -21.98 2.86 12.71
CA ALA A 777 -22.33 3.64 13.88
C ALA A 777 -22.28 5.15 13.58
N LEU A 778 -23.33 5.90 13.93
CA LEU A 778 -23.29 7.36 13.90
C LEU A 778 -22.54 7.88 15.13
N ASP A 779 -21.36 8.48 14.93
CA ASP A 779 -20.66 9.22 15.99
C ASP A 779 -21.43 10.50 16.30
N LEU A 780 -22.07 10.55 17.47
CA LEU A 780 -22.87 11.69 17.89
C LEU A 780 -22.04 12.82 18.50
N VAL A 781 -20.74 12.60 18.71
CA VAL A 781 -19.86 13.53 19.42
C VAL A 781 -18.93 14.19 18.41
N ALA A 782 -18.68 15.49 18.55
CA ALA A 782 -17.75 16.21 17.71
C ALA A 782 -16.31 15.70 17.89
N ALA A 783 -15.43 16.02 16.94
CA ALA A 783 -14.02 15.60 16.97
C ALA A 783 -13.28 16.11 18.24
N ASP A 784 -13.70 17.27 18.77
CA ASP A 784 -13.15 17.84 20.01
C ASP A 784 -13.53 17.04 21.28
N GLY A 785 -14.48 16.10 21.18
CA GLY A 785 -14.97 15.31 22.31
C GLY A 785 -15.79 16.10 23.33
N LYS A 786 -16.06 17.39 23.09
CA LYS A 786 -16.65 18.30 24.07
C LYS A 786 -18.13 18.54 23.85
N ARG A 787 -18.65 18.35 22.64
CA ARG A 787 -20.05 18.62 22.30
C ARG A 787 -20.62 17.54 21.39
N VAL A 788 -21.95 17.40 21.38
CA VAL A 788 -22.62 16.58 20.37
C VAL A 788 -22.66 17.30 19.02
N VAL A 789 -22.73 16.56 17.93
CA VAL A 789 -22.91 17.11 16.57
C VAL A 789 -24.39 17.51 16.41
N PRO A 790 -24.72 18.81 16.28
CA PRO A 790 -26.12 19.27 16.32
C PRO A 790 -27.01 18.69 15.22
N SER A 791 -26.45 18.44 14.03
CA SER A 791 -27.20 17.86 12.90
C SER A 791 -27.60 16.39 13.13
N LEU A 792 -26.83 15.67 13.96
CA LEU A 792 -27.03 14.25 14.26
C LEU A 792 -27.85 14.02 15.54
N TRP A 793 -27.87 14.98 16.47
CA TRP A 793 -28.69 14.88 17.68
C TRP A 793 -30.18 15.01 17.34
N LYS A 794 -30.98 14.01 17.72
CA LYS A 794 -32.43 13.96 17.47
C LYS A 794 -33.21 13.77 18.79
N PRO A 795 -34.42 14.34 18.93
CA PRO A 795 -35.22 14.19 20.15
C PRO A 795 -35.52 12.74 20.55
N GLU A 796 -35.56 11.83 19.59
CA GLU A 796 -35.76 10.41 19.82
C GLU A 796 -34.61 9.77 20.61
N ILE A 797 -33.39 10.33 20.51
CA ILE A 797 -32.21 9.86 21.25
C ILE A 797 -32.36 10.14 22.75
N ASP A 798 -32.78 11.36 23.09
CA ASP A 798 -33.09 11.74 24.48
C ASP A 798 -34.19 10.83 25.04
N SER A 799 -35.26 10.63 24.26
CA SER A 799 -36.39 9.79 24.64
C SER A 799 -35.96 8.33 24.89
N LEU A 800 -35.10 7.76 24.05
CA LEU A 800 -34.57 6.41 24.22
C LEU A 800 -33.78 6.25 25.52
N ILE A 801 -32.85 7.16 25.79
CA ILE A 801 -32.01 7.10 26.99
C ILE A 801 -32.87 7.30 28.25
N LYS A 802 -33.85 8.22 28.19
CA LYS A 802 -34.80 8.48 29.28
C LYS A 802 -35.69 7.28 29.59
N LEU A 803 -36.22 6.60 28.56
CA LEU A 803 -37.02 5.37 28.75
C LEU A 803 -36.20 4.26 29.41
N ALA A 804 -34.97 4.04 28.94
CA ALA A 804 -34.07 3.07 29.55
C ALA A 804 -33.75 3.42 31.01
N ALA A 805 -33.47 4.69 31.31
CA ALA A 805 -33.17 5.12 32.68
C ALA A 805 -34.36 4.96 33.64
N LYS A 806 -35.60 5.07 33.15
CA LYS A 806 -36.81 4.92 33.96
C LYS A 806 -37.14 3.46 34.30
N ASP A 807 -36.52 2.47 33.65
CA ASP A 807 -36.73 1.07 34.02
C ASP A 807 -36.15 0.78 35.42
N ASN A 808 -36.90 0.02 36.23
CA ASN A 808 -36.57 -0.24 37.63
C ASN A 808 -35.37 -1.19 37.80
N ASP A 809 -35.07 -2.01 36.79
CA ASP A 809 -33.93 -2.92 36.84
C ASP A 809 -32.62 -2.22 36.45
N VAL A 810 -32.70 -1.10 35.72
CA VAL A 810 -31.52 -0.32 35.30
C VAL A 810 -30.95 0.45 36.48
N THR A 811 -29.69 0.20 36.81
CA THR A 811 -28.94 0.92 37.85
C THR A 811 -28.07 2.02 37.29
N ARG A 812 -27.51 1.81 36.08
CA ARG A 812 -26.62 2.75 35.40
C ARG A 812 -26.78 2.69 33.89
N ILE A 813 -26.58 3.84 33.26
CA ILE A 813 -26.39 3.99 31.82
C ILE A 813 -25.13 4.81 31.61
N PHE A 814 -24.17 4.31 30.85
CA PHE A 814 -22.97 5.05 30.50
C PHE A 814 -23.07 5.63 29.09
N VAL A 815 -22.75 6.91 28.97
CA VAL A 815 -22.71 7.66 27.71
C VAL A 815 -21.50 8.57 27.71
N ASN A 816 -21.08 9.03 26.53
CA ASN A 816 -20.01 10.02 26.42
C ASN A 816 -20.34 11.31 27.24
N PRO A 817 -19.35 11.97 27.88
CA PRO A 817 -19.58 13.21 28.62
C PRO A 817 -20.33 14.29 27.82
N ALA A 818 -20.04 14.45 26.53
CA ALA A 818 -20.74 15.41 25.66
C ALA A 818 -22.23 15.06 25.49
N ILE A 819 -22.56 13.77 25.40
CA ILE A 819 -23.94 13.29 25.34
C ILE A 819 -24.64 13.56 26.68
N LYS A 820 -23.98 13.25 27.81
CA LYS A 820 -24.53 13.57 29.14
C LYS A 820 -24.77 15.07 29.31
N GLN A 821 -23.86 15.92 28.85
CA GLN A 821 -24.03 17.37 28.87
C GLN A 821 -25.26 17.80 28.07
N ARG A 822 -25.43 17.25 26.86
CA ARG A 822 -26.60 17.56 26.05
C ARG A 822 -27.92 17.14 26.71
N LEU A 823 -27.97 15.94 27.31
CA LEU A 823 -29.14 15.48 28.06
C LEU A 823 -29.44 16.38 29.27
N CYS A 824 -28.41 16.88 29.96
CA CYS A 824 -28.58 17.82 31.07
C CYS A 824 -29.19 19.15 30.64
N GLU A 825 -28.84 19.64 29.44
CA GLU A 825 -29.42 20.84 28.81
C GLU A 825 -30.88 20.60 28.39
N ASP A 826 -31.18 19.43 27.83
CA ASP A 826 -32.48 19.11 27.23
C ASP A 826 -33.55 18.63 28.27
N ALA A 827 -33.16 18.11 29.43
CA ALA A 827 -34.07 17.39 30.35
C ALA A 827 -35.22 18.21 30.97
N GLY A 828 -35.16 19.54 30.95
CA GLY A 828 -36.19 20.39 31.56
C GLY A 828 -36.38 20.13 33.07
N ALA A 829 -37.63 20.01 33.52
CA ALA A 829 -37.98 19.80 34.95
C ALA A 829 -37.98 18.31 35.40
N ASP A 830 -38.19 17.36 34.48
CA ASP A 830 -38.15 15.92 34.78
C ASP A 830 -36.70 15.42 34.67
N ARG A 831 -35.98 15.48 35.79
CA ARG A 831 -34.52 15.23 35.84
C ARG A 831 -34.11 14.01 36.66
N ASP A 832 -35.03 13.34 37.37
CA ASP A 832 -34.69 12.25 38.30
C ASP A 832 -33.98 11.07 37.59
N TRP A 833 -34.37 10.79 36.35
CA TRP A 833 -33.79 9.73 35.53
C TRP A 833 -32.30 9.99 35.18
N LEU A 834 -31.86 11.25 35.13
CA LEU A 834 -30.47 11.61 34.82
C LEU A 834 -29.50 11.07 35.87
N ARG A 835 -29.95 10.83 37.10
CA ARG A 835 -29.13 10.25 38.17
C ARG A 835 -28.47 8.92 37.76
N LYS A 836 -29.17 8.11 36.94
CA LYS A 836 -28.66 6.83 36.43
C LYS A 836 -27.74 6.98 35.23
N VAL A 837 -27.74 8.13 34.54
CA VAL A 837 -26.93 8.38 33.34
C VAL A 837 -25.59 8.99 33.72
N ARG A 838 -24.49 8.30 33.41
CA ARG A 838 -23.14 8.59 33.90
C ARG A 838 -22.16 8.84 32.74
N PRO A 839 -21.31 9.87 32.85
CA PRO A 839 -20.30 10.15 31.83
C PRO A 839 -19.20 9.08 31.82
N TRP A 840 -18.79 8.65 30.63
CA TRP A 840 -17.62 7.80 30.38
C TRP A 840 -17.10 8.06 28.97
N PHE A 841 -15.82 8.40 28.78
CA PHE A 841 -15.28 8.92 27.50
C PHE A 841 -15.50 8.04 26.26
N ALA A 842 -15.74 6.74 26.42
CA ALA A 842 -16.22 5.88 25.33
C ALA A 842 -17.69 6.21 24.95
N HIS A 843 -18.44 5.26 24.38
CA HIS A 843 -19.90 5.37 24.20
C HIS A 843 -20.36 6.60 23.37
N ARG A 844 -19.68 6.86 22.24
CA ARG A 844 -19.96 8.01 21.35
C ARG A 844 -21.16 7.81 20.42
N ALA A 845 -21.57 6.55 20.20
CA ALA A 845 -22.65 6.17 19.28
C ALA A 845 -23.71 5.25 19.91
N HIS A 846 -23.47 4.79 21.14
CA HIS A 846 -24.35 3.88 21.88
C HIS A 846 -24.38 4.29 23.35
N MET A 847 -25.39 3.83 24.08
CA MET A 847 -25.42 3.83 25.53
C MET A 847 -25.12 2.41 26.05
N HIS A 848 -24.33 2.31 27.10
CA HIS A 848 -24.08 1.03 27.78
C HIS A 848 -24.98 0.95 29.01
N VAL A 849 -25.95 0.03 28.98
CA VAL A 849 -26.95 -0.12 30.03
C VAL A 849 -26.57 -1.27 30.94
N ARG A 850 -26.64 -1.04 32.24
CA ARG A 850 -26.36 -2.01 33.29
C ARG A 850 -27.56 -2.21 34.20
N LEU A 851 -27.93 -3.48 34.42
CA LEU A 851 -28.95 -3.86 35.38
C LEU A 851 -28.39 -4.10 36.77
N ARG A 852 -29.27 -4.11 37.77
CA ARG A 852 -28.98 -4.60 39.13
C ARG A 852 -28.72 -6.11 39.13
N CYS A 853 -28.02 -6.58 40.16
CA CYS A 853 -27.92 -8.02 40.41
C CYS A 853 -29.31 -8.62 40.72
N PRO A 854 -29.73 -9.70 40.03
CA PRO A 854 -30.99 -10.40 40.31
C PRO A 854 -30.99 -10.97 41.73
N ALA A 855 -32.12 -10.92 42.44
CA ALA A 855 -32.23 -11.40 43.83
C ALA A 855 -31.85 -12.89 44.01
N ASN A 856 -31.99 -13.69 42.94
CA ASN A 856 -31.68 -15.12 42.95
C ASN A 856 -30.24 -15.44 42.49
N SER A 857 -29.45 -14.43 42.13
CA SER A 857 -28.03 -14.56 41.78
C SER A 857 -27.16 -14.26 43.00
N LEU A 858 -26.97 -15.25 43.87
CA LEU A 858 -26.37 -15.06 45.20
C LEU A 858 -24.89 -14.60 45.16
N GLU A 859 -24.17 -14.94 44.10
CA GLU A 859 -22.76 -14.59 43.91
C GLU A 859 -22.56 -13.31 43.06
N CYS A 860 -23.65 -12.63 42.66
CA CYS A 860 -23.56 -11.42 41.86
C CYS A 860 -23.14 -10.23 42.73
N GLU A 861 -22.09 -9.53 42.31
CA GLU A 861 -21.57 -8.35 43.01
C GLU A 861 -22.11 -7.06 42.37
N ASP A 862 -23.07 -6.42 43.03
CA ASP A 862 -23.59 -5.13 42.58
C ASP A 862 -22.58 -4.00 42.83
N GLN A 863 -22.69 -2.93 42.05
CA GLN A 863 -21.90 -1.72 42.27
C GLN A 863 -22.60 -0.81 43.28
N PRO A 864 -21.86 0.06 44.01
CA PRO A 864 -22.47 1.09 44.86
C PRO A 864 -23.54 1.89 44.09
N LEU A 865 -24.60 2.41 44.73
CA LEU A 865 -25.58 3.22 43.99
C LEU A 865 -24.95 4.52 43.44
N PRO A 866 -25.46 5.07 42.31
CA PRO A 866 -25.04 6.39 41.86
C PRO A 866 -25.21 7.45 42.96
N PRO A 867 -24.29 8.43 43.06
CA PRO A 867 -24.41 9.54 44.00
C PRO A 867 -25.77 10.24 43.92
N PRO A 868 -26.25 10.88 45.00
CA PRO A 868 -27.45 11.69 44.96
C PRO A 868 -27.28 12.89 44.01
N GLY A 869 -28.38 13.31 43.35
CA GLY A 869 -28.39 14.37 42.35
C GLY A 869 -28.50 13.86 40.91
N ASP A 870 -28.65 14.77 39.95
CA ASP A 870 -28.82 14.46 38.52
C ASP A 870 -27.49 14.24 37.78
N GLY A 871 -26.36 14.53 38.44
CA GLY A 871 -25.01 14.40 37.89
C GLY A 871 -24.68 15.43 36.81
N CYS A 872 -25.39 16.57 36.74
CA CYS A 872 -25.19 17.61 35.73
C CYS A 872 -24.32 18.80 36.18
N GLY A 873 -23.90 18.82 37.45
CA GLY A 873 -23.11 19.90 38.04
C GLY A 873 -21.59 19.72 37.89
N ALA A 874 -20.85 20.05 38.95
CA ALA A 874 -19.38 20.02 38.98
C ALA A 874 -18.78 18.66 38.57
N GLU A 875 -19.46 17.56 38.92
CA GLU A 875 -19.06 16.21 38.55
C GLU A 875 -18.97 16.01 37.03
N LEU A 876 -19.92 16.56 36.26
CA LEU A 876 -19.86 16.46 34.80
C LEU A 876 -18.78 17.39 34.23
N GLN A 877 -18.67 18.59 34.78
CA GLN A 877 -17.69 19.58 34.32
C GLN A 877 -16.24 19.10 34.50
N SER A 878 -15.95 18.28 35.52
CA SER A 878 -14.61 17.72 35.70
C SER A 878 -14.17 16.79 34.57
N TRP A 879 -15.10 16.22 33.78
CA TRP A 879 -14.75 15.41 32.59
C TRP A 879 -14.28 16.26 31.40
N PHE A 880 -14.49 17.58 31.43
CA PHE A 880 -14.01 18.50 30.39
C PHE A 880 -12.77 19.29 30.82
N ALA A 881 -12.36 19.15 32.08
CA ALA A 881 -11.13 19.75 32.57
C ALA A 881 -9.92 19.06 31.92
N PRO A 882 -8.84 19.81 31.60
CA PRO A 882 -7.60 19.20 31.14
C PRO A 882 -7.08 18.21 32.21
N PRO A 883 -6.52 17.07 31.81
CA PRO A 883 -5.95 16.12 32.75
C PRO A 883 -4.91 16.84 33.61
N ALA A 884 -5.06 16.75 34.93
CA ALA A 884 -4.03 17.23 35.84
C ALA A 884 -2.71 16.52 35.49
N PRO A 885 -1.55 17.21 35.52
CA PRO A 885 -0.26 16.59 35.26
C PRO A 885 -0.03 15.44 36.27
N GLY A 886 -0.27 14.22 35.81
CA GLY A 886 -0.18 13.00 36.60
C GLY A 886 1.25 12.47 36.59
N SER A 887 1.93 12.56 37.74
CA SER A 887 3.21 11.93 38.01
C SER A 887 3.04 10.44 38.36
N THR A 888 2.52 9.61 37.46
CA THR A 888 2.70 8.15 37.55
C THR A 888 2.29 7.48 36.23
N PRO A 889 3.13 6.60 35.65
CA PRO A 889 2.74 5.80 34.50
C PRO A 889 1.57 4.87 34.87
N PRO A 890 0.68 4.54 33.93
CA PRO A 890 -0.42 3.61 34.17
C PRO A 890 0.14 2.25 34.60
N LYS A 891 -0.18 1.83 35.83
CA LYS A 891 0.10 0.46 36.29
C LYS A 891 -0.72 -0.51 35.44
N LYS A 892 -0.06 -1.39 34.68
CA LYS A 892 -0.71 -2.58 34.10
C LYS A 892 -1.32 -3.38 35.26
N THR A 893 -2.63 -3.51 35.26
CA THR A 893 -3.35 -4.36 36.22
C THR A 893 -3.54 -5.71 35.56
N THR A 894 -2.90 -6.76 36.10
CA THR A 894 -3.27 -8.13 35.76
C THR A 894 -4.77 -8.32 36.07
N PRO A 895 -5.53 -9.00 35.20
CA PRO A 895 -6.93 -9.29 35.49
C PRO A 895 -7.00 -10.03 36.84
N PRO A 896 -7.93 -9.65 37.74
CA PRO A 896 -8.09 -10.34 39.02
C PRO A 896 -8.38 -11.84 38.79
N PRO A 897 -8.12 -12.73 39.75
CA PRO A 897 -8.54 -14.13 39.63
C PRO A 897 -10.04 -14.26 39.35
N LEU A 898 -10.45 -15.28 38.58
CA LEU A 898 -11.87 -15.54 38.33
C LEU A 898 -12.58 -15.93 39.64
N PRO A 899 -13.88 -15.60 39.81
CA PRO A 899 -14.69 -16.18 40.87
C PRO A 899 -14.63 -17.71 40.81
N ALA A 900 -14.63 -18.39 41.97
CA ALA A 900 -14.46 -19.84 42.05
C ALA A 900 -15.49 -20.61 41.21
N SER A 901 -16.76 -20.18 41.25
CA SER A 901 -17.83 -20.77 40.44
C SER A 901 -17.60 -20.55 38.94
N CYS A 902 -17.07 -19.38 38.53
CA CYS A 902 -16.70 -19.16 37.12
C CYS A 902 -15.51 -20.01 36.69
N GLN A 903 -14.51 -20.21 37.55
CA GLN A 903 -13.40 -21.10 37.24
C GLN A 903 -13.88 -22.56 37.09
N ALA A 904 -14.75 -23.03 37.99
CA ALA A 904 -15.32 -24.37 37.92
C ALA A 904 -16.12 -24.61 36.62
N LEU A 905 -16.93 -23.64 36.18
CA LEU A 905 -17.63 -23.72 34.90
C LEU A 905 -16.69 -23.83 33.71
N LEU A 906 -15.56 -23.11 33.76
CA LEU A 906 -14.55 -23.17 32.71
C LEU A 906 -13.87 -24.54 32.66
N ASP A 907 -13.53 -25.07 33.84
CA ASP A 907 -12.87 -26.36 33.97
C ASP A 907 -13.78 -27.53 33.55
N GLU A 908 -15.10 -27.43 33.79
CA GLU A 908 -16.07 -28.49 33.45
C GLU A 908 -16.46 -28.51 31.96
N HIS A 909 -16.44 -27.35 31.29
CA HIS A 909 -16.99 -27.21 29.93
C HIS A 909 -15.94 -26.95 28.84
N VAL A 910 -14.66 -26.77 29.19
CA VAL A 910 -13.61 -26.41 28.23
C VAL A 910 -12.33 -27.26 28.32
N LEU A 911 -12.02 -27.83 29.50
CA LEU A 911 -10.83 -28.68 29.70
C LEU A 911 -11.10 -30.16 29.40
#